data_AF-R7UR34-F1
#
_entry.id   AF-R7UR34-F1
#
_cell.length_a   1.000
_cell.length_b   1.000
_cell.length_c   1.000
_cell.angle_alpha   90.00
_cell.angle_beta   90.00
_cell.angle_gamma   90.00
#
_symmetry.space_group_name_H-M   'P 1'
#
loop_
_entity.id
_entity.type
_entity.pdbx_description
1 polymer ?
#
loop_
_entity_poly.entity_id
_entity_poly.type
_entity_poly.pdbx_seq_one_letter_code
_entity_poly.pdbx_strand_id
1 'polypeptide(L)'
;MEFCEKSTLRNVIDAGVYQDVDRVWQLFREIIEGLLHIHEQGMIHRDLKPVNIFLDSNDHVKIGDFGLATTDIIAKQQNTLLKLSVSSKSDSMDDGGGLTGKVGTALYVSPEMSDTQKRTHYNQKVDIYSLGIMFFEMCYRPLNTGMERVKILTNLRQPSIELPADFDEATLQNQKKILHLIQALIVRWLLNHNPMLRPTCKELLQSDRLPPPPLQEAELNEVLRSAIANPESKCYKHMLNAVFSQPLTPAMDFTYDSDFYRTVGNWSLRPLLAQHQVTDVLERVFRRHGAVRLTSPLLMPCDANVNESHVRLMDHSGSIVGLPYDLRASFARYVARHGVSHLKRYTMERVFRESRLHGLHPRELTACAFDVVTPNTASLVPDAEVLCVVSEIIAEFPRLQGRNFYLRINHTALLRAILVHCGIAEELHSEVHAILSDSQQEKHRKLQIQTRLCSLSLSDDTVDALNSFIQIERPYAQASSFLRKITKSKGPAASLAKKGLHEMEAIISHAQRMGCSLEPVLAVGLVYSVHQFSGVIYQVVADVRRKKRTLLDVFAAGGRYDALISRYRKPGSAPVFQCVVGISLSFDKILAAQLDGDCDNSLPTRCDVLVCSIGHKAMLREKMSMIKDLWAAGLHAELHLDATQLLEDVQNHCRANEISHLVIFKDLEATVKVKSLDAEKVMEKRLAPTEVADYLLTKISQATNRNDLQDTSLGSSKLQSLASNLSTENCTCLNSINQYGGCGSSSGNSAGALPSVNIPSVPLIILYGLKDDSFKLLL
;
A
#
# COMPACT_ATOMS: atom_id res chain seq x y z
N MET A 1 -33.81 -35.83 -28.53
CA MET A 1 -33.70 -35.58 -27.07
C MET A 1 -32.28 -35.90 -26.67
N GLU A 2 -31.62 -34.99 -25.94
CA GLU A 2 -30.36 -35.30 -25.25
C GLU A 2 -30.63 -36.40 -24.20
N PHE A 3 -29.65 -37.28 -23.96
CA PHE A 3 -29.80 -38.39 -23.03
C PHE A 3 -29.66 -37.89 -21.59
N CYS A 4 -30.76 -37.83 -20.84
CA CYS A 4 -30.76 -37.48 -19.42
C CYS A 4 -30.42 -38.73 -18.60
N GLU A 5 -29.17 -38.84 -18.13
CA GLU A 5 -28.62 -40.15 -17.77
C GLU A 5 -29.27 -40.84 -16.57
N LYS A 6 -29.74 -40.16 -15.49
CA LYS A 6 -30.13 -40.90 -14.26
C LYS A 6 -31.21 -40.33 -13.31
N SER A 7 -31.94 -39.24 -13.59
CA SER A 7 -32.95 -38.79 -12.60
C SER A 7 -34.12 -37.97 -13.14
N THR A 8 -35.32 -38.27 -12.65
CA THR A 8 -36.49 -37.37 -12.78
C THR A 8 -36.60 -36.52 -11.52
N LEU A 9 -37.34 -35.41 -11.57
CA LEU A 9 -37.63 -34.61 -10.37
C LEU A 9 -38.30 -35.44 -9.28
N ARG A 10 -39.07 -36.49 -9.63
CA ARG A 10 -39.60 -37.47 -8.66
C ARG A 10 -38.49 -38.11 -7.83
N ASN A 11 -37.46 -38.63 -8.50
CA ASN A 11 -36.32 -39.26 -7.83
C ASN A 11 -35.58 -38.27 -6.91
N VAL A 12 -35.48 -37.00 -7.32
CA VAL A 12 -34.85 -35.94 -6.53
C VAL A 12 -35.68 -35.54 -5.31
N ILE A 13 -37.00 -35.48 -5.45
CA ILE A 13 -37.92 -35.28 -4.32
C ILE A 13 -37.81 -36.46 -3.33
N ASP A 14 -37.83 -37.70 -3.84
CA ASP A 14 -37.69 -38.91 -3.01
C ASP A 14 -36.34 -39.00 -2.30
N ALA A 15 -35.27 -38.49 -2.93
CA ALA A 15 -33.94 -38.40 -2.33
C ALA A 15 -33.81 -37.28 -1.28
N GLY A 16 -34.85 -36.48 -1.04
CA GLY A 16 -34.89 -35.50 0.05
C GLY A 16 -34.35 -34.11 -0.31
N VAL A 17 -34.57 -33.63 -1.54
CA VAL A 17 -34.12 -32.30 -2.01
C VAL A 17 -34.56 -31.12 -1.10
N TYR A 18 -35.66 -31.28 -0.35
CA TYR A 18 -36.15 -30.27 0.60
C TYR A 18 -35.12 -29.82 1.65
N GLN A 19 -34.07 -30.63 1.89
CA GLN A 19 -32.98 -30.30 2.82
C GLN A 19 -32.00 -29.27 2.23
N ASP A 20 -31.91 -29.19 0.90
CA ASP A 20 -31.04 -28.29 0.14
C ASP A 20 -31.88 -27.17 -0.53
N VAL A 21 -32.11 -26.11 0.23
CA VAL A 21 -32.98 -25.00 -0.17
C VAL A 21 -32.44 -24.28 -1.41
N ASP A 22 -31.12 -24.16 -1.56
CA ASP A 22 -30.51 -23.49 -2.71
C ASP A 22 -30.74 -24.29 -3.99
N ARG A 23 -30.59 -25.62 -3.91
CA ARG A 23 -30.90 -26.53 -5.02
C ARG A 23 -32.40 -26.52 -5.37
N VAL A 24 -33.29 -26.47 -4.37
CA VAL A 24 -34.75 -26.33 -4.62
C VAL A 24 -35.04 -25.06 -5.42
N TRP A 25 -34.44 -23.92 -5.06
CA TRP A 25 -34.64 -22.66 -5.79
C TRP A 25 -34.05 -22.67 -7.20
N GLN A 26 -32.87 -23.26 -7.37
CA GLN A 26 -32.24 -23.43 -8.68
C GLN A 26 -33.15 -24.25 -9.61
N LEU A 27 -33.55 -25.45 -9.19
CA LEU A 27 -34.42 -26.33 -9.98
C LEU A 27 -35.77 -25.67 -10.26
N PHE A 28 -36.37 -25.01 -9.27
CA PHE A 28 -37.65 -24.32 -9.44
C PHE A 28 -37.55 -23.19 -10.48
N ARG A 29 -36.48 -22.37 -10.42
CA ARG A 29 -36.23 -21.30 -11.39
C ARG A 29 -36.07 -21.86 -12.81
N GLU A 30 -35.26 -22.90 -12.98
CA GLU A 30 -35.05 -23.52 -14.30
C GLU A 30 -36.35 -24.15 -14.86
N ILE A 31 -37.20 -24.77 -14.00
CA ILE A 31 -38.53 -25.25 -14.42
C ILE A 31 -39.40 -24.08 -14.93
N ILE A 32 -39.39 -22.93 -14.25
CA ILE A 32 -40.18 -21.76 -14.67
C ILE A 32 -39.66 -21.20 -16.00
N GLU A 33 -38.35 -21.12 -16.18
CA GLU A 33 -37.73 -20.65 -17.42
C GLU A 33 -38.04 -21.59 -18.60
N GLY A 34 -37.95 -22.90 -18.39
CA GLY A 34 -38.37 -23.90 -19.37
C GLY A 34 -39.86 -23.80 -19.70
N LEU A 35 -40.72 -23.58 -18.70
CA LEU A 35 -42.16 -23.46 -18.90
C LEU A 35 -42.56 -22.15 -19.59
N LEU A 36 -41.87 -21.04 -19.27
CA LEU A 36 -42.03 -19.77 -19.98
C LEU A 36 -41.75 -19.96 -21.48
N HIS A 37 -40.68 -20.67 -21.83
CA HIS A 37 -40.35 -20.96 -23.22
C HIS A 37 -41.45 -21.75 -23.94
N ILE A 38 -42.03 -22.77 -23.29
CA ILE A 38 -43.15 -23.55 -23.83
C ILE A 38 -44.38 -22.65 -24.06
N HIS A 39 -44.71 -21.80 -23.08
CA HIS A 39 -45.86 -20.89 -23.16
C HIS A 39 -45.67 -19.78 -24.21
N GLU A 40 -44.46 -19.25 -24.40
CA GLU A 40 -44.13 -18.28 -25.45
C GLU A 40 -44.28 -18.85 -26.86
N GLN A 41 -44.07 -20.16 -27.02
CA GLN A 41 -44.35 -20.89 -28.26
C GLN A 41 -45.86 -21.19 -28.45
N GLY A 42 -46.72 -20.70 -27.56
CA GLY A 42 -48.17 -20.90 -27.62
C GLY A 42 -48.63 -22.33 -27.31
N MET A 43 -47.78 -23.12 -26.62
CA MET A 43 -48.10 -24.48 -26.19
C MET A 43 -48.45 -24.53 -24.70
N ILE A 44 -49.33 -25.45 -24.33
CA ILE A 44 -49.68 -25.77 -22.94
C ILE A 44 -49.33 -27.24 -22.69
N HIS A 45 -48.61 -27.53 -21.62
CA HIS A 45 -48.09 -28.88 -21.34
C HIS A 45 -49.18 -29.85 -20.86
N ARG A 46 -50.03 -29.44 -19.92
CA ARG A 46 -51.22 -30.13 -19.38
C ARG A 46 -51.00 -31.41 -18.56
N ASP A 47 -49.82 -32.03 -18.66
CA ASP A 47 -49.43 -33.18 -17.84
C ASP A 47 -48.13 -32.93 -17.06
N LEU A 48 -48.01 -31.75 -16.44
CA LEU A 48 -46.86 -31.47 -15.57
C LEU A 48 -46.95 -32.24 -14.27
N LYS A 49 -45.94 -33.07 -14.02
CA LYS A 49 -45.76 -33.85 -12.80
C LYS A 49 -44.27 -34.17 -12.63
N PRO A 50 -43.79 -34.53 -11.42
CA PRO A 50 -42.36 -34.72 -11.17
C PRO A 50 -41.68 -35.79 -12.02
N VAL A 51 -42.43 -36.78 -12.55
CA VAL A 51 -41.87 -37.80 -13.44
C VAL A 51 -41.62 -37.31 -14.88
N ASN A 52 -42.21 -36.16 -15.25
CA ASN A 52 -42.09 -35.55 -16.59
C ASN A 52 -41.05 -34.40 -16.61
N ILE A 53 -40.36 -34.17 -15.50
CA ILE A 53 -39.25 -33.22 -15.37
C ILE A 53 -37.96 -34.03 -15.22
N PHE A 54 -37.04 -33.87 -16.16
CA PHE A 54 -35.77 -34.61 -16.25
C PHE A 54 -34.59 -33.74 -15.84
N LEU A 55 -33.54 -34.36 -15.31
CA LEU A 55 -32.28 -33.71 -14.97
C LEU A 55 -31.13 -34.31 -15.76
N ASP A 56 -30.25 -33.45 -16.29
CA ASP A 56 -29.03 -33.88 -16.98
C ASP A 56 -27.87 -34.14 -16.01
N SER A 57 -26.68 -34.47 -16.54
CA SER A 57 -25.49 -34.79 -15.73
C SER A 57 -24.95 -33.62 -14.90
N ASN A 58 -25.35 -32.38 -15.25
CA ASN A 58 -24.92 -31.14 -14.60
C ASN A 58 -26.02 -30.57 -13.69
N ASP A 59 -27.06 -31.36 -13.40
CA ASP A 59 -28.22 -30.99 -12.58
C ASP A 59 -29.13 -29.91 -13.20
N HIS A 60 -29.11 -29.75 -14.54
CA HIS A 60 -30.01 -28.84 -15.24
C HIS A 60 -31.33 -29.50 -15.63
N VAL A 61 -32.41 -28.70 -15.57
CA VAL A 61 -33.78 -29.11 -15.82
C VAL A 61 -34.11 -29.18 -17.31
N LYS A 62 -34.79 -30.26 -17.72
CA LYS A 62 -35.41 -30.43 -19.03
C LYS A 62 -36.86 -30.90 -18.85
N ILE A 63 -37.82 -30.20 -19.46
CA ILE A 63 -39.25 -30.57 -19.43
C ILE A 63 -39.54 -31.54 -20.59
N GLY A 64 -40.18 -32.68 -20.30
CA GLY A 64 -40.48 -33.71 -21.30
C GLY A 64 -41.90 -34.29 -21.18
N ASP A 65 -42.23 -35.21 -22.08
CA ASP A 65 -43.56 -35.86 -22.23
C ASP A 65 -44.73 -34.90 -22.56
N PHE A 66 -44.77 -34.47 -23.82
CA PHE A 66 -45.83 -33.62 -24.38
C PHE A 66 -47.07 -34.40 -24.87
N GLY A 67 -47.28 -35.64 -24.41
CA GLY A 67 -48.35 -36.53 -24.91
C GLY A 67 -49.78 -35.99 -24.80
N LEU A 68 -50.01 -34.98 -23.96
CA LEU A 68 -51.29 -34.27 -23.78
C LEU A 68 -51.20 -32.77 -24.11
N ALA A 69 -50.06 -32.32 -24.65
CA ALA A 69 -49.85 -30.93 -24.96
C ALA A 69 -50.76 -30.47 -26.11
N THR A 70 -51.20 -29.22 -26.06
CA THR A 70 -51.96 -28.62 -27.17
C THR A 70 -51.48 -27.21 -27.44
N THR A 71 -51.73 -26.75 -28.66
CA THR A 71 -51.56 -25.34 -29.01
C THR A 71 -52.78 -24.54 -28.57
N ASP A 72 -52.55 -23.35 -28.04
CA ASP A 72 -53.58 -22.45 -27.49
C ASP A 72 -54.66 -22.07 -28.54
N ILE A 73 -54.36 -22.30 -29.82
CA ILE A 73 -55.22 -22.10 -31.00
C ILE A 73 -56.30 -23.19 -31.14
N ILE A 74 -56.00 -24.45 -30.80
CA ILE A 74 -56.92 -25.59 -30.94
C ILE A 74 -57.97 -25.62 -29.81
N ALA A 75 -57.58 -25.21 -28.59
CA ALA A 75 -58.50 -25.04 -27.45
C ALA A 75 -59.55 -23.93 -27.67
N LYS A 76 -59.26 -22.97 -28.56
CA LYS A 76 -60.19 -21.92 -29.00
C LYS A 76 -61.10 -22.39 -30.16
N GLN A 77 -60.65 -23.30 -31.04
CA GLN A 77 -61.40 -23.76 -32.23
C GLN A 77 -62.28 -25.01 -32.01
N GLN A 78 -61.97 -25.91 -31.07
CA GLN A 78 -62.80 -27.11 -30.83
C GLN A 78 -64.23 -26.82 -30.31
N ASN A 79 -64.52 -25.58 -29.90
CA ASN A 79 -65.86 -25.18 -29.46
C ASN A 79 -66.85 -24.91 -30.63
N THR A 80 -66.37 -24.84 -31.89
CA THR A 80 -67.22 -24.48 -33.05
C THR A 80 -67.62 -25.68 -33.92
N LEU A 81 -66.92 -26.82 -33.85
CA LEU A 81 -67.13 -27.97 -34.76
C LEU A 81 -67.88 -29.18 -34.15
N LEU A 82 -68.08 -29.23 -32.83
CA LEU A 82 -68.83 -30.31 -32.13
C LEU A 82 -70.35 -30.10 -32.14
N LYS A 83 -70.94 -29.73 -33.30
CA LYS A 83 -72.40 -29.65 -33.51
C LYS A 83 -72.95 -30.54 -34.63
N LEU A 84 -72.13 -31.26 -35.40
CA LEU A 84 -72.61 -32.17 -36.45
C LEU A 84 -71.70 -33.40 -36.63
N SER A 85 -71.89 -34.44 -35.83
CA SER A 85 -71.72 -35.85 -36.25
C SER A 85 -71.92 -36.80 -35.07
N VAL A 86 -73.12 -37.38 -34.99
CA VAL A 86 -73.34 -38.68 -34.35
C VAL A 86 -72.97 -39.73 -35.39
N SER A 87 -72.11 -40.70 -35.06
CA SER A 87 -72.16 -42.14 -35.45
C SER A 87 -70.79 -42.82 -35.33
N SER A 88 -70.83 -44.06 -34.86
CA SER A 88 -69.85 -45.15 -35.02
C SER A 88 -68.77 -45.32 -33.95
N LYS A 89 -69.13 -46.17 -32.98
CA LYS A 89 -68.22 -46.93 -32.12
C LYS A 89 -67.39 -47.94 -32.94
N SER A 90 -66.18 -48.22 -32.47
CA SER A 90 -65.57 -49.55 -32.57
C SER A 90 -64.78 -49.82 -31.30
N ASP A 91 -65.19 -50.88 -30.59
CA ASP A 91 -64.59 -51.44 -29.38
C ASP A 91 -63.24 -52.11 -29.68
N SER A 92 -62.30 -51.97 -28.75
CA SER A 92 -61.39 -53.06 -28.39
C SER A 92 -60.90 -52.86 -26.95
N MET A 93 -61.41 -53.73 -26.08
CA MET A 93 -60.89 -53.99 -24.73
C MET A 93 -59.55 -54.71 -24.84
N ASP A 94 -58.54 -54.21 -24.14
CA ASP A 94 -57.51 -55.07 -23.54
C ASP A 94 -57.13 -54.52 -22.16
N ASP A 95 -56.93 -55.47 -21.26
CA ASP A 95 -56.99 -55.41 -19.80
C ASP A 95 -55.59 -55.44 -19.18
N GLY A 96 -55.44 -54.90 -17.97
CA GLY A 96 -54.25 -55.10 -17.13
C GLY A 96 -53.40 -53.87 -16.82
N GLY A 97 -53.79 -53.09 -15.80
CA GLY A 97 -52.91 -52.12 -15.11
C GLY A 97 -53.49 -50.72 -14.78
N GLY A 98 -54.80 -50.53 -14.94
CA GLY A 98 -55.39 -49.19 -15.15
C GLY A 98 -55.88 -48.36 -13.95
N LEU A 99 -55.67 -48.74 -12.68
CA LEU A 99 -56.34 -48.05 -11.56
C LEU A 99 -55.43 -47.18 -10.66
N THR A 100 -54.13 -47.47 -10.50
CA THR A 100 -53.24 -46.67 -9.64
C THR A 100 -52.53 -45.52 -10.37
N GLY A 101 -52.16 -45.70 -11.64
CA GLY A 101 -51.49 -44.66 -12.46
C GLY A 101 -52.40 -43.49 -12.85
N LYS A 102 -53.69 -43.75 -13.08
CA LYS A 102 -54.70 -42.71 -13.38
C LYS A 102 -55.04 -41.86 -12.15
N VAL A 103 -55.03 -42.46 -10.95
CA VAL A 103 -55.29 -41.77 -9.68
C VAL A 103 -54.12 -40.85 -9.29
N GLY A 104 -52.87 -41.25 -9.55
CA GLY A 104 -51.69 -40.43 -9.25
C GLY A 104 -51.54 -39.17 -10.11
N THR A 105 -51.88 -39.26 -11.40
CA THR A 105 -51.83 -38.11 -12.33
C THR A 105 -52.91 -37.08 -12.01
N ALA A 106 -54.09 -37.52 -11.52
CA ALA A 106 -55.19 -36.64 -11.18
C ALA A 106 -54.86 -35.63 -10.07
N LEU A 107 -53.81 -35.85 -9.26
CA LEU A 107 -53.41 -34.99 -8.13
C LEU A 107 -52.78 -33.65 -8.56
N TYR A 108 -52.21 -33.57 -9.77
CA TYR A 108 -51.56 -32.36 -10.30
C TYR A 108 -52.47 -31.52 -11.19
N VAL A 109 -53.63 -32.07 -11.58
CA VAL A 109 -54.55 -31.45 -12.52
C VAL A 109 -55.29 -30.30 -11.84
N SER A 110 -55.30 -29.14 -12.49
CA SER A 110 -56.00 -27.95 -12.02
C SER A 110 -57.52 -28.17 -11.89
N PRO A 111 -58.21 -27.51 -10.94
CA PRO A 111 -59.66 -27.68 -10.72
C PRO A 111 -60.50 -27.44 -11.98
N GLU A 112 -60.13 -26.44 -12.79
CA GLU A 112 -60.83 -26.08 -14.02
C GLU A 112 -60.75 -27.12 -15.15
N MET A 113 -59.83 -28.10 -15.05
CA MET A 113 -59.72 -29.21 -16.00
C MET A 113 -60.58 -30.42 -15.62
N SER A 114 -61.01 -30.51 -14.36
CA SER A 114 -61.78 -31.65 -13.84
C SER A 114 -63.31 -31.44 -13.89
N ASP A 115 -63.77 -30.20 -14.09
CA ASP A 115 -65.19 -29.85 -14.10
C ASP A 115 -65.83 -30.13 -15.47
N THR A 116 -66.21 -31.39 -15.69
CA THR A 116 -66.80 -31.86 -16.97
C THR A 116 -68.16 -31.23 -17.31
N GLN A 117 -68.79 -30.47 -16.40
CA GLN A 117 -70.13 -29.89 -16.58
C GLN A 117 -70.13 -28.42 -17.04
N LYS A 118 -68.97 -27.75 -17.11
CA LYS A 118 -68.82 -26.43 -17.72
C LYS A 118 -67.74 -26.50 -18.80
N ARG A 119 -68.08 -26.20 -20.05
CA ARG A 119 -67.10 -25.99 -21.13
C ARG A 119 -66.35 -24.68 -20.91
N THR A 120 -65.53 -24.62 -19.86
CA THR A 120 -64.65 -23.48 -19.58
C THR A 120 -63.39 -23.60 -20.42
N HIS A 121 -63.09 -22.54 -21.19
CA HIS A 121 -61.81 -22.38 -21.87
C HIS A 121 -60.70 -22.26 -20.83
N TYR A 122 -59.73 -23.18 -20.85
CA TYR A 122 -58.56 -23.15 -19.98
C TYR A 122 -57.31 -22.75 -20.77
N ASN A 123 -56.38 -22.05 -20.11
CA ASN A 123 -55.19 -21.43 -20.70
C ASN A 123 -53.92 -21.96 -20.02
N GLN A 124 -52.76 -21.38 -20.35
CA GLN A 124 -51.45 -21.75 -19.79
C GLN A 124 -51.36 -21.75 -18.24
N LYS A 125 -52.32 -21.16 -17.52
CA LYS A 125 -52.36 -21.16 -16.05
C LYS A 125 -52.59 -22.55 -15.46
N VAL A 126 -53.13 -23.51 -16.22
CA VAL A 126 -53.27 -24.91 -15.76
C VAL A 126 -51.92 -25.51 -15.37
N ASP A 127 -50.88 -25.22 -16.15
CA ASP A 127 -49.51 -25.67 -15.89
C ASP A 127 -48.93 -25.01 -14.63
N ILE A 128 -49.30 -23.74 -14.37
CA ILE A 128 -48.90 -23.00 -13.16
C ILE A 128 -49.48 -23.64 -11.90
N TYR A 129 -50.70 -24.19 -11.96
CA TYR A 129 -51.30 -24.92 -10.85
C TYR A 129 -50.56 -26.24 -10.60
N SER A 130 -50.26 -27.00 -11.65
CA SER A 130 -49.47 -28.23 -11.55
C SER A 130 -48.08 -27.95 -10.98
N LEU A 131 -47.44 -26.84 -11.40
CA LEU A 131 -46.18 -26.35 -10.84
C LEU A 131 -46.29 -26.05 -9.34
N GLY A 132 -47.41 -25.49 -8.86
CA GLY A 132 -47.64 -25.25 -7.44
C GLY A 132 -47.64 -26.52 -6.59
N ILE A 133 -48.22 -27.61 -7.10
CA ILE A 133 -48.20 -28.91 -6.43
C ILE A 133 -46.78 -29.50 -6.44
N MET A 134 -46.07 -29.43 -7.57
CA MET A 134 -44.68 -29.89 -7.65
C MET A 134 -43.74 -29.12 -6.72
N PHE A 135 -43.88 -27.79 -6.67
CA PHE A 135 -43.05 -26.94 -5.83
C PHE A 135 -43.28 -27.21 -4.33
N PHE A 136 -44.53 -27.42 -3.90
CA PHE A 136 -44.83 -27.87 -2.55
C PHE A 136 -44.07 -29.16 -2.21
N GLU A 137 -44.09 -30.15 -3.11
CA GLU A 137 -43.39 -31.41 -2.89
C GLU A 137 -41.86 -31.29 -2.88
N MET A 138 -41.28 -30.34 -3.60
CA MET A 138 -39.86 -30.03 -3.53
C MET A 138 -39.47 -29.40 -2.19
N CYS A 139 -40.38 -28.65 -1.58
CA CYS A 139 -40.14 -27.91 -0.33
C CYS A 139 -40.49 -28.71 0.94
N TYR A 140 -41.20 -29.83 0.81
CA TYR A 140 -41.68 -30.62 1.95
C TYR A 140 -40.97 -31.97 2.03
N ARG A 141 -40.93 -32.54 3.24
CA ARG A 141 -40.33 -33.87 3.44
C ARG A 141 -41.03 -34.94 2.56
N PRO A 142 -40.31 -36.00 2.15
CA PRO A 142 -40.90 -37.08 1.37
C PRO A 142 -42.12 -37.70 2.07
N LEU A 143 -43.20 -37.89 1.29
CA LEU A 143 -44.45 -38.52 1.75
C LEU A 143 -44.31 -40.03 1.58
N ASN A 144 -43.96 -40.73 2.66
CA ASN A 144 -43.48 -42.12 2.63
C ASN A 144 -44.59 -43.14 2.28
N THR A 145 -45.86 -42.78 2.45
CA THR A 145 -46.98 -43.65 2.08
C THR A 145 -47.90 -43.01 1.04
N GLY A 146 -48.42 -43.82 0.11
CA GLY A 146 -49.35 -43.34 -0.92
C GLY A 146 -50.62 -42.70 -0.35
N MET A 147 -51.13 -43.21 0.79
CA MET A 147 -52.32 -42.64 1.44
C MET A 147 -52.06 -41.29 2.10
N GLU A 148 -50.91 -41.11 2.75
CA GLU A 148 -50.49 -39.82 3.31
C GLU A 148 -50.34 -38.77 2.20
N ARG A 149 -49.68 -39.16 1.10
CA ARG A 149 -49.53 -38.35 -0.11
C ARG A 149 -50.88 -37.90 -0.68
N VAL A 150 -51.80 -38.85 -0.88
CA VAL A 150 -53.15 -38.54 -1.39
C VAL A 150 -53.89 -37.59 -0.45
N LYS A 151 -53.82 -37.83 0.87
CA LYS A 151 -54.49 -36.98 1.86
C LYS A 151 -53.97 -35.54 1.85
N ILE A 152 -52.66 -35.36 1.92
CA ILE A 152 -52.03 -34.03 1.95
C ILE A 152 -52.28 -33.28 0.64
N LEU A 153 -52.05 -33.92 -0.52
CA LEU A 153 -52.29 -33.27 -1.80
C LEU A 153 -53.78 -32.99 -2.04
N THR A 154 -54.70 -33.78 -1.49
CA THR A 154 -56.15 -33.49 -1.55
C THR A 154 -56.51 -32.26 -0.72
N ASN A 155 -55.87 -32.06 0.44
CA ASN A 155 -56.08 -30.88 1.29
C ASN A 155 -55.56 -29.60 0.61
N LEU A 156 -54.39 -29.65 -0.05
CA LEU A 156 -53.85 -28.53 -0.83
C LEU A 156 -54.79 -28.08 -1.96
N ARG A 157 -55.58 -29.01 -2.49
CA ARG A 157 -56.52 -28.77 -3.59
C ARG A 157 -57.88 -28.23 -3.13
N GLN A 158 -58.13 -28.13 -1.82
CA GLN A 158 -59.34 -27.47 -1.32
C GLN A 158 -59.28 -25.96 -1.61
N PRO A 159 -60.41 -25.26 -1.79
CA PRO A 159 -60.43 -23.81 -2.01
C PRO A 159 -59.70 -22.98 -0.93
N SER A 160 -59.59 -23.53 0.28
CA SER A 160 -58.84 -22.96 1.42
C SER A 160 -57.31 -23.13 1.31
N ILE A 161 -56.81 -24.00 0.42
CA ILE A 161 -55.39 -24.38 0.26
C ILE A 161 -54.77 -24.74 1.61
N GLU A 162 -55.19 -25.88 2.16
CA GLU A 162 -54.78 -26.33 3.50
C GLU A 162 -53.38 -26.96 3.45
N LEU A 163 -52.37 -26.16 3.81
CA LEU A 163 -50.99 -26.62 4.01
C LEU A 163 -50.87 -27.45 5.31
N PRO A 164 -50.00 -28.48 5.37
CA PRO A 164 -49.69 -29.17 6.62
C PRO A 164 -49.21 -28.21 7.71
N ALA A 165 -49.60 -28.45 8.96
CA ALA A 165 -49.26 -27.56 10.08
C ALA A 165 -47.74 -27.38 10.26
N ASP A 166 -46.97 -28.43 9.95
CA ASP A 166 -45.53 -28.50 10.02
C ASP A 166 -44.80 -28.03 8.74
N PHE A 167 -45.54 -27.55 7.72
CA PHE A 167 -44.97 -26.86 6.57
C PHE A 167 -44.52 -25.44 6.94
N ASP A 168 -45.29 -24.79 7.83
CA ASP A 168 -45.04 -23.45 8.33
C ASP A 168 -44.34 -23.44 9.72
N GLU A 169 -44.14 -24.61 10.34
CA GLU A 169 -43.68 -24.73 11.74
C GLU A 169 -42.15 -24.72 11.89
N ALA A 170 -41.70 -23.91 12.85
CA ALA A 170 -40.33 -23.48 13.05
C ALA A 170 -39.40 -24.55 13.65
N THR A 171 -38.70 -25.31 12.81
CA THR A 171 -37.56 -26.13 13.27
C THR A 171 -36.20 -25.67 12.75
N LEU A 172 -36.09 -24.52 12.08
CA LEU A 172 -34.83 -24.01 11.50
C LEU A 172 -34.54 -22.54 11.88
N GLN A 173 -33.26 -22.23 12.09
CA GLN A 173 -32.70 -20.93 12.49
C GLN A 173 -33.19 -19.75 11.61
N ASN A 174 -33.18 -18.53 12.19
CA ASN A 174 -33.83 -17.30 11.70
C ASN A 174 -33.73 -16.97 10.19
N GLN A 175 -32.65 -17.31 9.48
CA GLN A 175 -32.53 -17.03 8.04
C GLN A 175 -33.35 -17.99 7.16
N LYS A 176 -33.45 -19.28 7.51
CA LYS A 176 -34.24 -20.27 6.75
C LYS A 176 -35.74 -20.06 6.93
N LYS A 177 -36.16 -19.45 8.03
CA LYS A 177 -37.57 -19.10 8.31
C LYS A 177 -38.18 -18.17 7.26
N ILE A 178 -37.42 -17.18 6.77
CA ILE A 178 -37.90 -16.24 5.75
C ILE A 178 -38.10 -16.97 4.41
N LEU A 179 -37.17 -17.85 4.04
CA LEU A 179 -37.26 -18.63 2.79
C LEU A 179 -38.45 -19.60 2.80
N HIS A 180 -38.72 -20.28 3.93
CA HIS A 180 -39.90 -21.13 4.06
C HIS A 180 -41.22 -20.34 3.99
N LEU A 181 -41.29 -19.14 4.58
CA LEU A 181 -42.46 -18.27 4.46
C LEU A 181 -42.69 -17.84 2.99
N ILE A 182 -41.61 -17.54 2.26
CA ILE A 182 -41.68 -17.23 0.84
C ILE A 182 -42.16 -18.44 0.03
N GLN A 183 -41.68 -19.66 0.34
CA GLN A 183 -42.16 -20.91 -0.29
C GLN A 183 -43.67 -21.08 -0.10
N ALA A 184 -44.19 -20.92 1.13
CA ALA A 184 -45.62 -21.00 1.42
C ALA A 184 -46.46 -19.95 0.66
N LEU A 185 -45.97 -18.72 0.57
CA LEU A 185 -46.61 -17.65 -0.21
C LEU A 185 -46.67 -17.99 -1.70
N ILE A 186 -45.59 -18.53 -2.26
CA ILE A 186 -45.55 -18.95 -3.67
C ILE A 186 -46.49 -20.12 -3.90
N VAL A 187 -46.49 -21.16 -3.05
CA VAL A 187 -47.42 -22.31 -3.17
C VAL A 187 -48.87 -21.83 -3.19
N ARG A 188 -49.28 -20.96 -2.26
CA ARG A 188 -50.64 -20.40 -2.24
C ARG A 188 -50.96 -19.55 -3.47
N TRP A 189 -49.97 -18.84 -4.00
CA TRP A 189 -50.15 -18.02 -5.21
C TRP A 189 -50.34 -18.88 -6.46
N LEU A 190 -49.56 -19.96 -6.58
CA LEU A 190 -49.65 -20.91 -7.70
C LEU A 190 -50.90 -21.79 -7.63
N LEU A 191 -51.39 -22.13 -6.44
CA LEU A 191 -52.56 -22.99 -6.24
C LEU A 191 -53.90 -22.24 -6.17
N ASN A 192 -53.94 -20.95 -6.50
CA ASN A 192 -55.19 -20.18 -6.47
C ASN A 192 -56.23 -20.74 -7.47
N HIS A 193 -57.39 -21.16 -6.96
CA HIS A 193 -58.48 -21.75 -7.76
C HIS A 193 -59.02 -20.80 -8.83
N ASN A 194 -58.87 -19.49 -8.68
CA ASN A 194 -59.18 -18.54 -9.75
C ASN A 194 -57.96 -18.39 -10.69
N PRO A 195 -58.02 -18.87 -11.96
CA PRO A 195 -56.89 -18.79 -12.90
C PRO A 195 -56.41 -17.36 -13.19
N MET A 196 -57.28 -16.36 -13.02
CA MET A 196 -56.94 -14.95 -13.24
C MET A 196 -56.03 -14.38 -12.15
N LEU A 197 -56.05 -14.97 -10.94
CA LEU A 197 -55.23 -14.52 -9.81
C LEU A 197 -53.90 -15.28 -9.70
N ARG A 198 -53.74 -16.40 -10.41
CA ARG A 198 -52.45 -17.10 -10.56
C ARG A 198 -51.46 -16.25 -11.37
N PRO A 199 -50.14 -16.31 -11.12
CA PRO A 199 -49.15 -15.62 -11.97
C PRO A 199 -48.96 -16.30 -13.33
N THR A 200 -48.37 -15.59 -14.27
CA THR A 200 -47.68 -16.15 -15.43
C THR A 200 -46.22 -16.46 -15.09
N CYS A 201 -45.54 -17.32 -15.86
CA CYS A 201 -44.10 -17.59 -15.66
C CYS A 201 -43.25 -16.31 -15.68
N LYS A 202 -43.60 -15.35 -16.55
CA LYS A 202 -42.93 -14.06 -16.65
C LYS A 202 -43.11 -13.21 -15.39
N GLU A 203 -44.34 -13.11 -14.88
CA GLU A 203 -44.63 -12.40 -13.62
C GLU A 203 -43.95 -13.08 -12.42
N LEU A 204 -43.80 -14.40 -12.43
CA LEU A 204 -43.12 -15.15 -11.39
C LEU A 204 -41.60 -14.89 -11.39
N LEU A 205 -40.94 -14.95 -12.55
CA LEU A 205 -39.50 -14.65 -12.71
C LEU A 205 -39.14 -13.20 -12.41
N GLN A 206 -40.06 -12.27 -12.65
CA GLN A 206 -39.89 -10.84 -12.35
C GLN A 206 -40.26 -10.46 -10.91
N SER A 207 -40.79 -11.40 -10.12
CA SER A 207 -41.21 -11.12 -8.75
C SER A 207 -40.03 -11.09 -7.78
N ASP A 208 -40.08 -10.18 -6.80
CA ASP A 208 -39.13 -10.11 -5.67
C ASP A 208 -39.23 -11.32 -4.72
N ARG A 209 -40.09 -12.29 -5.05
CA ARG A 209 -40.31 -13.51 -4.25
C ARG A 209 -39.34 -14.64 -4.62
N LEU A 210 -38.56 -14.50 -5.70
CA LEU A 210 -37.51 -15.45 -6.08
C LEU A 210 -36.12 -14.92 -5.68
N PRO A 211 -35.23 -15.76 -5.10
CA PRO A 211 -33.83 -15.40 -4.90
C PRO A 211 -33.13 -15.05 -6.23
N PRO A 212 -32.10 -14.17 -6.21
CA PRO A 212 -31.31 -13.83 -7.39
C PRO A 212 -30.52 -15.04 -7.91
N PRO A 213 -30.23 -15.12 -9.23
CA PRO A 213 -29.49 -16.25 -9.80
C PRO A 213 -28.03 -16.27 -9.30
N PRO A 214 -27.45 -17.45 -9.01
CA PRO A 214 -26.03 -17.58 -8.72
C PRO A 214 -25.21 -17.37 -10.01
N LEU A 215 -24.37 -16.33 -10.06
CA LEU A 215 -23.40 -16.12 -11.13
C LEU A 215 -22.27 -17.16 -11.02
N GLN A 216 -21.92 -17.83 -12.13
CA GLN A 216 -20.82 -18.77 -12.15
C GLN A 216 -19.47 -18.03 -12.14
N GLU A 217 -18.50 -18.54 -11.39
CA GLU A 217 -17.16 -17.93 -11.22
C GLU A 217 -16.41 -17.71 -12.55
N ALA A 218 -16.69 -18.54 -13.56
CA ALA A 218 -16.11 -18.41 -14.90
C ALA A 218 -16.60 -17.14 -15.62
N GLU A 219 -17.88 -16.82 -15.53
CA GLU A 219 -18.48 -15.64 -16.16
C GLU A 219 -17.97 -14.35 -15.51
N LEU A 220 -17.83 -14.34 -14.18
CA LEU A 220 -17.27 -13.21 -13.44
C LEU A 220 -15.82 -12.92 -13.86
N ASN A 221 -15.00 -13.97 -13.99
CA ASN A 221 -13.60 -13.83 -14.41
C ASN A 221 -13.48 -13.30 -15.85
N GLU A 222 -14.37 -13.67 -16.74
CA GLU A 222 -14.41 -13.14 -18.11
C GLU A 222 -14.81 -11.67 -18.13
N VAL A 223 -15.84 -11.29 -17.36
CA VAL A 223 -16.25 -9.89 -17.20
C VAL A 223 -15.09 -9.04 -16.67
N LEU A 224 -14.39 -9.49 -15.61
CA LEU A 224 -13.24 -8.78 -15.06
C LEU A 224 -12.10 -8.62 -16.07
N ARG A 225 -11.76 -9.69 -16.82
CA ARG A 225 -10.74 -9.61 -17.88
C ARG A 225 -11.13 -8.61 -18.96
N SER A 226 -12.38 -8.65 -19.42
CA SER A 226 -12.89 -7.74 -20.45
C SER A 226 -12.91 -6.27 -19.97
N ALA A 227 -13.22 -6.04 -18.70
CA ALA A 227 -13.23 -4.72 -18.10
C ALA A 227 -11.81 -4.13 -18.00
N ILE A 228 -10.83 -4.92 -17.57
CA ILE A 228 -9.43 -4.47 -17.39
C ILE A 228 -8.72 -4.28 -18.74
N ALA A 229 -9.13 -5.00 -19.80
CA ALA A 229 -8.49 -4.91 -21.11
C ALA A 229 -8.58 -3.53 -21.77
N ASN A 230 -9.60 -2.72 -21.44
CA ASN A 230 -9.76 -1.37 -21.97
C ASN A 230 -9.99 -0.34 -20.85
N PRO A 231 -8.94 0.38 -20.43
CA PRO A 231 -9.03 1.43 -19.41
C PRO A 231 -10.00 2.57 -19.75
N GLU A 232 -10.30 2.80 -21.04
CA GLU A 232 -11.24 3.83 -21.45
C GLU A 232 -12.70 3.40 -21.39
N SER A 233 -12.97 2.11 -21.16
CA SER A 233 -14.32 1.55 -21.15
C SER A 233 -15.16 2.08 -19.97
N LYS A 234 -16.48 2.16 -20.18
CA LYS A 234 -17.43 2.50 -19.10
C LYS A 234 -17.40 1.49 -17.96
N CYS A 235 -17.21 0.20 -18.29
CA CYS A 235 -17.13 -0.89 -17.31
C CYS A 235 -15.91 -0.70 -16.40
N TYR A 236 -14.74 -0.40 -16.96
CA TYR A 236 -13.53 -0.10 -16.20
C TYR A 236 -13.71 1.10 -15.26
N LYS A 237 -14.25 2.21 -15.78
CA LYS A 237 -14.49 3.43 -14.99
C LYS A 237 -15.50 3.18 -13.86
N HIS A 238 -16.53 2.39 -14.11
CA HIS A 238 -17.50 2.01 -13.08
C HIS A 238 -16.87 1.12 -12.00
N MET A 239 -16.07 0.13 -12.40
CA MET A 239 -15.31 -0.73 -11.48
C MET A 239 -14.37 0.09 -10.60
N LEU A 240 -13.55 0.98 -11.18
CA LEU A 240 -12.65 1.84 -10.39
C LEU A 240 -13.44 2.75 -9.44
N ASN A 241 -14.53 3.36 -9.89
CA ASN A 241 -15.38 4.17 -9.02
C ASN A 241 -15.91 3.35 -7.84
N ALA A 242 -16.33 2.10 -8.06
CA ALA A 242 -16.76 1.21 -6.99
C ALA A 242 -15.62 0.90 -6.00
N VAL A 243 -14.41 0.62 -6.52
CA VAL A 243 -13.21 0.38 -5.69
C VAL A 243 -12.85 1.59 -4.84
N PHE A 244 -12.86 2.80 -5.41
CA PHE A 244 -12.52 4.04 -4.69
C PHE A 244 -13.65 4.57 -3.80
N SER A 245 -14.88 4.09 -3.95
CA SER A 245 -16.03 4.47 -3.11
C SER A 245 -16.22 3.57 -1.89
N GLN A 246 -15.27 2.69 -1.60
CA GLN A 246 -15.34 1.81 -0.44
C GLN A 246 -15.35 2.62 0.87
N PRO A 247 -16.26 2.31 1.83
CA PRO A 247 -16.34 3.05 3.08
C PRO A 247 -15.14 2.73 3.97
N LEU A 248 -14.56 3.76 4.58
CA LEU A 248 -13.54 3.59 5.62
C LEU A 248 -14.21 3.22 6.94
N THR A 249 -13.85 2.08 7.52
CA THR A 249 -14.34 1.71 8.86
C THR A 249 -13.56 2.44 9.94
N PRO A 250 -14.18 2.85 11.07
CA PRO A 250 -13.45 3.50 12.17
C PRO A 250 -12.27 2.67 12.72
N ALA A 251 -12.37 1.34 12.65
CA ALA A 251 -11.29 0.45 13.06
C ALA A 251 -10.08 0.52 12.11
N MET A 252 -10.32 0.57 10.78
CA MET A 252 -9.25 0.74 9.80
C MET A 252 -8.58 2.11 9.94
N ASP A 253 -9.38 3.17 10.09
CA ASP A 253 -8.87 4.53 10.30
C ASP A 253 -7.95 4.60 11.52
N PHE A 254 -8.40 4.09 12.67
CA PHE A 254 -7.62 4.11 13.91
C PHE A 254 -6.36 3.23 13.88
N THR A 255 -6.39 2.11 13.15
CA THR A 255 -5.26 1.16 13.15
C THR A 255 -4.21 1.47 12.10
N TYR A 256 -4.55 2.22 11.04
CA TYR A 256 -3.70 2.45 9.87
C TYR A 256 -2.30 2.97 10.24
N ASP A 257 -2.21 4.04 11.03
CA ASP A 257 -0.96 4.70 11.43
C ASP A 257 -0.59 4.48 12.91
N SER A 258 -1.27 3.56 13.59
CA SER A 258 -1.04 3.27 15.02
C SER A 258 0.42 2.86 15.34
N ASP A 259 1.07 2.13 14.44
CA ASP A 259 2.47 1.72 14.59
C ASP A 259 3.45 2.91 14.47
N PHE A 260 3.09 3.93 13.69
CA PHE A 260 3.90 5.15 13.56
C PHE A 260 3.97 5.87 14.90
N TYR A 261 2.82 6.15 15.53
CA TYR A 261 2.79 6.81 16.84
C TYR A 261 3.40 5.96 17.95
N ARG A 262 3.25 4.63 17.89
CA ARG A 262 3.91 3.73 18.85
C ARG A 262 5.44 3.82 18.76
N THR A 263 5.98 3.99 17.55
CA THR A 263 7.43 4.08 17.32
C THR A 263 7.99 5.44 17.73
N VAL A 264 7.26 6.52 17.46
CA VAL A 264 7.66 7.90 17.83
C VAL A 264 7.54 8.13 19.35
N GLY A 265 6.66 7.37 20.03
CA GLY A 265 6.47 7.47 21.47
C GLY A 265 5.72 8.75 21.87
N ASN A 266 5.88 9.14 23.13
CA ASN A 266 5.27 10.37 23.63
C ASN A 266 5.92 11.60 22.99
N TRP A 267 5.13 12.66 22.80
CA TRP A 267 5.60 13.96 22.30
C TRP A 267 6.85 14.44 23.08
N SER A 268 7.91 14.77 22.34
CA SER A 268 9.15 15.33 22.86
C SER A 268 9.76 16.28 21.83
N LEU A 269 10.29 17.40 22.29
CA LEU A 269 10.90 18.42 21.43
C LEU A 269 12.33 18.05 21.00
N ARG A 270 13.06 17.32 21.85
CA ARG A 270 14.48 16.99 21.67
C ARG A 270 14.80 16.29 20.33
N PRO A 271 14.03 15.27 19.87
CA PRO A 271 14.26 14.66 18.56
C PRO A 271 14.11 15.62 17.38
N LEU A 272 13.20 16.60 17.48
CA LEU A 272 12.98 17.59 16.43
C LEU A 272 14.14 18.59 16.34
N LEU A 273 14.67 19.03 17.48
CA LEU A 273 15.85 19.90 17.53
C LEU A 273 17.10 19.19 17.03
N ALA A 274 17.27 17.93 17.40
CA ALA A 274 18.35 17.09 16.89
C ALA A 274 18.25 16.90 15.36
N GLN A 275 17.03 16.69 14.84
CA GLN A 275 16.78 16.61 13.41
C GLN A 275 17.16 17.91 12.68
N HIS A 276 16.84 19.08 13.24
CA HIS A 276 17.24 20.37 12.69
C HIS A 276 18.76 20.52 12.64
N GLN A 277 19.44 20.27 13.77
CA GLN A 277 20.90 20.34 13.86
C GLN A 277 21.59 19.42 12.83
N VAL A 278 21.13 18.17 12.74
CA VAL A 278 21.69 17.21 11.77
C VAL A 278 21.48 17.71 10.34
N THR A 279 20.31 18.26 10.04
CA THR A 279 20.00 18.84 8.72
C THR A 279 20.97 19.98 8.39
N ASP A 280 21.18 20.92 9.31
CA ASP A 280 22.07 22.07 9.09
C ASP A 280 23.53 21.66 8.83
N VAL A 281 24.04 20.69 9.61
CA VAL A 281 25.40 20.17 9.44
C VAL A 281 25.53 19.48 8.08
N LEU A 282 24.56 18.64 7.71
CA LEU A 282 24.57 17.96 6.40
C LEU A 282 24.49 18.97 5.25
N GLU A 283 23.61 19.97 5.30
CA GLU A 283 23.53 21.02 4.27
C GLU A 283 24.84 21.78 4.14
N ARG A 284 25.50 22.11 5.26
CA ARG A 284 26.79 22.79 5.27
C ARG A 284 27.87 21.97 4.58
N VAL A 285 27.98 20.67 4.89
CA VAL A 285 28.94 19.78 4.23
C VAL A 285 28.62 19.65 2.74
N PHE A 286 27.37 19.41 2.35
CA PHE A 286 27.02 19.28 0.93
C PHE A 286 27.30 20.57 0.14
N ARG A 287 27.00 21.75 0.70
CA ARG A 287 27.29 23.04 0.07
C ARG A 287 28.78 23.34 -0.02
N ARG A 288 29.59 22.88 0.94
CA ARG A 288 31.06 22.97 0.89
C ARG A 288 31.63 22.27 -0.36
N HIS A 289 31.00 21.17 -0.79
CA HIS A 289 31.32 20.44 -2.02
C HIS A 289 30.62 20.99 -3.28
N GLY A 290 29.96 22.14 -3.16
CA GLY A 290 29.30 22.83 -4.28
C GLY A 290 28.01 22.17 -4.76
N ALA A 291 27.39 21.30 -3.96
CA ALA A 291 26.13 20.69 -4.32
C ALA A 291 24.92 21.60 -4.04
N VAL A 292 23.91 21.50 -4.90
CA VAL A 292 22.64 22.21 -4.77
C VAL A 292 21.52 21.26 -4.33
N ARG A 293 20.57 21.77 -3.56
CA ARG A 293 19.39 20.97 -3.17
C ARG A 293 18.50 20.75 -4.38
N LEU A 294 18.18 19.50 -4.72
CA LEU A 294 17.29 19.17 -5.82
C LEU A 294 16.33 18.04 -5.44
N THR A 295 15.04 18.34 -5.49
CA THR A 295 13.97 17.38 -5.24
C THR A 295 13.46 16.78 -6.56
N SER A 296 13.06 15.51 -6.49
CA SER A 296 12.49 14.76 -7.62
C SER A 296 11.02 14.42 -7.33
N PRO A 297 10.18 14.16 -8.36
CA PRO A 297 8.79 13.77 -8.15
C PRO A 297 8.66 12.57 -7.18
N LEU A 298 7.69 12.66 -6.26
CA LEU A 298 7.43 11.64 -5.26
C LEU A 298 6.92 10.33 -5.91
N LEU A 299 5.87 10.44 -6.73
CA LEU A 299 5.27 9.28 -7.39
C LEU A 299 5.90 9.03 -8.75
N MET A 300 6.19 7.76 -9.03
CA MET A 300 6.68 7.31 -10.33
C MET A 300 5.93 6.07 -10.81
N PRO A 301 5.77 5.86 -12.13
CA PRO A 301 5.28 4.59 -12.65
C PRO A 301 6.13 3.42 -12.13
N CYS A 302 5.46 2.36 -11.69
CA CYS A 302 6.11 1.21 -11.04
C CYS A 302 5.76 -0.07 -11.79
N ASP A 303 6.79 -0.85 -12.14
CA ASP A 303 6.63 -2.12 -12.84
C ASP A 303 6.12 -3.23 -11.90
N ALA A 304 5.48 -4.25 -12.45
CA ALA A 304 4.97 -5.38 -11.68
C ALA A 304 6.09 -6.20 -11.00
N ASN A 305 7.29 -6.21 -11.57
CA ASN A 305 8.44 -7.04 -11.14
C ASN A 305 9.31 -6.41 -10.05
N VAL A 306 8.83 -5.36 -9.38
CA VAL A 306 9.57 -4.70 -8.31
C VAL A 306 9.44 -5.49 -7.01
N ASN A 307 10.51 -5.50 -6.20
CA ASN A 307 10.58 -6.18 -4.90
C ASN A 307 9.31 -5.99 -4.05
N GLU A 308 8.87 -7.04 -3.34
CA GLU A 308 7.71 -7.02 -2.43
C GLU A 308 7.76 -5.91 -1.35
N SER A 309 8.96 -5.41 -1.04
CA SER A 309 9.16 -4.33 -0.06
C SER A 309 8.90 -2.92 -0.61
N HIS A 310 8.60 -2.78 -1.89
CA HIS A 310 8.29 -1.52 -2.54
C HIS A 310 6.80 -1.20 -2.44
N VAL A 311 6.47 0.01 -2.00
CA VAL A 311 5.07 0.43 -1.86
C VAL A 311 4.50 0.75 -3.22
N ARG A 312 3.43 0.05 -3.58
CA ARG A 312 2.70 0.23 -4.85
C ARG A 312 1.32 0.79 -4.56
N LEU A 313 0.96 1.82 -5.30
CA LEU A 313 -0.31 2.52 -5.21
C LEU A 313 -0.97 2.52 -6.58
N MET A 314 -2.30 2.54 -6.57
CA MET A 314 -3.10 2.73 -7.77
C MET A 314 -3.61 4.17 -7.76
N ASP A 315 -3.35 4.91 -8.83
CA ASP A 315 -3.97 6.23 -8.99
C ASP A 315 -5.43 6.12 -9.45
N HIS A 316 -6.16 7.24 -9.47
CA HIS A 316 -7.57 7.27 -9.88
C HIS A 316 -7.81 6.84 -11.35
N SER A 317 -6.76 6.80 -12.17
CA SER A 317 -6.83 6.31 -13.56
C SER A 317 -6.63 4.79 -13.65
N GLY A 318 -6.27 4.15 -12.54
CA GLY A 318 -5.91 2.73 -12.47
C GLY A 318 -4.45 2.45 -12.84
N SER A 319 -3.64 3.49 -13.04
CA SER A 319 -2.20 3.34 -13.29
C SER A 319 -1.48 2.98 -11.99
N ILE A 320 -0.51 2.08 -12.08
CA ILE A 320 0.31 1.67 -10.94
C ILE A 320 1.51 2.60 -10.80
N VAL A 321 1.55 3.28 -9.66
CA VAL A 321 2.64 4.17 -9.25
C VAL A 321 3.27 3.65 -7.96
N GLY A 322 4.52 4.01 -7.71
CA GLY A 322 5.27 3.63 -6.52
C GLY A 322 5.72 4.85 -5.74
N LEU A 323 5.76 4.70 -4.41
CA LEU A 323 6.49 5.62 -3.54
C LEU A 323 8.00 5.32 -3.61
N PRO A 324 8.88 6.31 -3.39
CA PRO A 324 10.30 6.13 -3.59
C PRO A 324 10.87 5.12 -2.59
N TYR A 325 11.38 4.00 -3.09
CA TYR A 325 12.20 3.08 -2.29
C TYR A 325 13.61 3.64 -2.08
N ASP A 326 14.15 4.31 -3.08
CA ASP A 326 15.40 5.06 -2.96
C ASP A 326 15.27 6.40 -3.69
N LEU A 327 16.23 7.29 -3.45
CA LEU A 327 16.28 8.62 -4.08
C LEU A 327 17.07 8.63 -5.39
N ARG A 328 17.53 7.45 -5.85
CA ARG A 328 18.38 7.28 -7.02
C ARG A 328 17.56 7.09 -8.28
N ALA A 329 16.54 6.24 -8.25
CA ALA A 329 15.71 5.94 -9.43
C ALA A 329 15.01 7.20 -9.97
N SER A 330 14.43 8.00 -9.08
CA SER A 330 13.76 9.25 -9.42
C SER A 330 14.72 10.29 -10.00
N PHE A 331 15.94 10.36 -9.47
CA PHE A 331 16.96 11.25 -9.97
C PHE A 331 17.57 10.81 -11.29
N ALA A 332 17.86 9.53 -11.46
CA ALA A 332 18.33 8.99 -12.73
C ALA A 332 17.33 9.30 -13.86
N ARG A 333 16.03 9.18 -13.56
CA ARG A 333 14.94 9.57 -14.47
C ARG A 333 14.93 11.08 -14.76
N TYR A 334 15.13 11.91 -13.74
CA TYR A 334 15.24 13.37 -13.90
C TYR A 334 16.42 13.75 -14.82
N VAL A 335 17.62 13.23 -14.53
CA VAL A 335 18.85 13.47 -15.31
C VAL A 335 18.69 13.03 -16.76
N ALA A 336 18.10 11.85 -16.99
CA ALA A 336 17.87 11.32 -18.33
C ALA A 336 16.88 12.17 -19.14
N ARG A 337 15.80 12.65 -18.52
CA ARG A 337 14.71 13.37 -19.20
C ARG A 337 15.04 14.83 -19.49
N HIS A 338 15.81 15.46 -18.61
CA HIS A 338 16.26 16.85 -18.77
C HIS A 338 17.59 16.98 -19.50
N GLY A 339 18.29 15.86 -19.77
CA GLY A 339 19.58 15.89 -20.45
C GLY A 339 20.68 16.56 -19.63
N VAL A 340 20.61 16.47 -18.29
CA VAL A 340 21.55 17.14 -17.38
C VAL A 340 22.94 16.55 -17.55
N SER A 341 23.92 17.35 -17.94
CA SER A 341 25.30 16.90 -18.15
C SER A 341 26.23 17.24 -16.98
N HIS A 342 25.99 18.33 -16.26
CA HIS A 342 26.81 18.79 -15.12
C HIS A 342 25.89 19.14 -13.96
N LEU A 343 26.03 18.44 -12.84
CA LEU A 343 25.27 18.74 -11.63
C LEU A 343 25.91 18.05 -10.43
N LYS A 344 26.11 18.79 -9.34
CA LYS A 344 26.29 18.20 -8.00
C LYS A 344 25.02 18.48 -7.23
N ARG A 345 24.35 17.45 -6.73
CA ARG A 345 23.12 17.63 -5.95
C ARG A 345 23.18 16.96 -4.60
N TYR A 346 22.39 17.50 -3.68
CA TYR A 346 22.00 16.80 -2.48
C TYR A 346 20.47 16.82 -2.30
N THR A 347 19.94 15.85 -1.56
CA THR A 347 18.53 15.81 -1.18
C THR A 347 18.36 15.05 0.13
N MET A 348 17.35 15.43 0.91
CA MET A 348 17.00 14.78 2.18
C MET A 348 15.49 14.59 2.18
N GLU A 349 15.05 13.37 1.91
CA GLU A 349 13.65 13.06 1.61
C GLU A 349 13.23 11.74 2.24
N ARG A 350 11.91 11.56 2.38
CA ARG A 350 11.33 10.31 2.86
C ARG A 350 11.39 9.23 1.80
N VAL A 351 11.78 8.03 2.21
CA VAL A 351 11.67 6.81 1.43
C VAL A 351 10.79 5.81 2.16
N PHE A 352 10.06 5.01 1.39
CA PHE A 352 8.98 4.18 1.91
C PHE A 352 9.27 2.70 1.73
N ARG A 353 8.85 1.90 2.69
CA ARG A 353 8.94 0.43 2.66
C ARG A 353 7.58 -0.15 3.00
N GLU A 354 7.18 -1.15 2.26
CA GLU A 354 5.94 -1.88 2.52
C GLU A 354 5.97 -2.49 3.93
N SER A 355 4.85 -2.38 4.65
CA SER A 355 4.73 -3.02 5.96
C SER A 355 4.58 -4.53 5.78
N ARG A 356 4.95 -5.32 6.81
CA ARG A 356 4.75 -6.77 6.76
C ARG A 356 3.28 -7.16 6.77
N LEU A 357 2.43 -6.30 7.31
CA LEU A 357 0.99 -6.47 7.35
C LEU A 357 0.37 -5.52 6.33
N HIS A 358 -0.46 -6.08 5.45
CA HIS A 358 -1.17 -5.30 4.44
C HIS A 358 -2.21 -4.37 5.10
N GLY A 359 -2.44 -3.22 4.48
CA GLY A 359 -3.45 -2.26 4.93
C GLY A 359 -3.01 -1.35 6.10
N LEU A 360 -1.72 -1.35 6.44
CA LEU A 360 -1.13 -0.41 7.42
C LEU A 360 -0.32 0.68 6.72
N HIS A 361 -0.06 1.77 7.44
CA HIS A 361 0.81 2.84 7.00
C HIS A 361 2.21 2.28 6.65
N PRO A 362 2.75 2.60 5.46
CA PRO A 362 4.09 2.16 5.09
C PRO A 362 5.15 2.67 6.07
N ARG A 363 6.23 1.92 6.22
CA ARG A 363 7.35 2.38 7.05
C ARG A 363 8.07 3.51 6.33
N GLU A 364 8.13 4.66 6.98
CA GLU A 364 8.89 5.83 6.52
C GLU A 364 10.31 5.82 7.08
N LEU A 365 11.27 6.21 6.23
CA LEU A 365 12.66 6.41 6.60
C LEU A 365 13.16 7.69 5.96
N THR A 366 14.08 8.39 6.61
CA THR A 366 14.70 9.58 6.02
C THR A 366 16.03 9.19 5.39
N ALA A 367 16.14 9.41 4.08
CA ALA A 367 17.36 9.16 3.32
C ALA A 367 17.98 10.48 2.88
N CYS A 368 19.30 10.57 2.96
CA CYS A 368 20.07 11.66 2.39
C CYS A 368 20.80 11.13 1.17
N ALA A 369 20.75 11.81 0.03
CA ALA A 369 21.53 11.45 -1.15
C ALA A 369 22.42 12.60 -1.57
N PHE A 370 23.64 12.27 -2.00
CA PHE A 370 24.58 13.17 -2.65
C PHE A 370 25.03 12.53 -3.96
N ASP A 371 24.86 13.24 -5.07
CA ASP A 371 25.13 12.72 -6.41
C ASP A 371 25.91 13.74 -7.25
N VAL A 372 26.82 13.22 -8.08
CA VAL A 372 27.65 14.00 -9.01
C VAL A 372 27.42 13.49 -10.44
N VAL A 373 27.00 14.39 -11.32
CA VAL A 373 26.77 14.19 -12.74
C VAL A 373 27.86 14.91 -13.53
N THR A 374 28.54 14.18 -14.41
CA THR A 374 29.63 14.70 -15.26
C THR A 374 29.59 14.06 -16.65
N PRO A 375 30.03 14.75 -17.72
CA PRO A 375 30.18 14.16 -19.05
C PRO A 375 31.48 13.36 -19.15
N ASN A 376 32.41 13.56 -18.23
CA ASN A 376 33.74 12.99 -18.30
C ASN A 376 33.71 11.56 -17.76
N THR A 377 33.52 10.63 -18.68
CA THR A 377 33.39 9.19 -18.40
C THR A 377 34.68 8.56 -17.86
N ALA A 378 35.83 9.15 -18.21
CA ALA A 378 37.15 8.65 -17.82
C ALA A 378 37.59 9.10 -16.43
N SER A 379 36.99 10.16 -15.89
CA SER A 379 37.36 10.66 -14.56
C SER A 379 36.77 9.77 -13.46
N LEU A 380 37.63 9.35 -12.54
CA LEU A 380 37.28 8.63 -11.30
C LEU A 380 37.37 9.56 -10.08
N VAL A 381 37.51 10.87 -10.29
CA VAL A 381 37.57 11.86 -9.21
C VAL A 381 36.20 12.04 -8.53
N PRO A 382 35.05 12.10 -9.25
CA PRO A 382 33.74 12.17 -8.60
C PRO A 382 33.48 11.00 -7.66
N ASP A 383 33.92 9.81 -8.05
CA ASP A 383 33.83 8.56 -7.29
C ASP A 383 34.58 8.67 -5.94
N ALA A 384 35.72 9.35 -5.93
CA ALA A 384 36.48 9.65 -4.73
C ALA A 384 35.85 10.77 -3.88
N GLU A 385 35.37 11.84 -4.51
CA GLU A 385 34.74 12.98 -3.85
C GLU A 385 33.52 12.55 -3.01
N VAL A 386 32.68 11.68 -3.57
CA VAL A 386 31.51 11.12 -2.86
C VAL A 386 31.90 10.40 -1.57
N LEU A 387 33.06 9.73 -1.54
CA LEU A 387 33.57 9.07 -0.33
C LEU A 387 34.11 10.08 0.69
N CYS A 388 34.79 11.14 0.23
CA CYS A 388 35.24 12.24 1.08
C CYS A 388 34.08 12.93 1.79
N VAL A 389 32.97 13.18 1.09
CA VAL A 389 31.75 13.74 1.70
C VAL A 389 31.27 12.89 2.87
N VAL A 390 31.24 11.55 2.74
CA VAL A 390 30.84 10.66 3.84
C VAL A 390 31.85 10.70 4.99
N SER A 391 33.15 10.71 4.68
CA SER A 391 34.23 10.82 5.67
C SER A 391 34.12 12.13 6.47
N GLU A 392 33.82 13.25 5.81
CA GLU A 392 33.60 14.56 6.45
C GLU A 392 32.34 14.56 7.31
N ILE A 393 31.23 13.99 6.83
CA ILE A 393 30.00 13.86 7.64
C ILE A 393 30.30 13.10 8.93
N ILE A 394 31.00 11.96 8.85
CA ILE A 394 31.37 11.20 10.06
C ILE A 394 32.26 12.03 11.00
N ALA A 395 33.15 12.87 10.45
CA ALA A 395 34.02 13.73 11.23
C ALA A 395 33.26 14.86 11.94
N GLU A 396 32.22 15.44 11.33
CA GLU A 396 31.41 16.54 11.91
C GLU A 396 30.53 16.07 13.08
N PHE A 397 30.31 14.75 13.24
CA PHE A 397 29.56 14.18 14.36
C PHE A 397 30.48 13.37 15.30
N PRO A 398 30.95 13.92 16.43
CA PRO A 398 31.88 13.25 17.34
C PRO A 398 31.40 11.87 17.82
N ARG A 399 30.08 11.70 18.02
CA ARG A 399 29.48 10.42 18.45
C ARG A 399 29.54 9.34 17.36
N LEU A 400 29.64 9.72 16.10
CA LEU A 400 29.87 8.79 15.00
C LEU A 400 31.34 8.38 14.93
N GLN A 401 32.29 9.27 15.22
CA GLN A 401 33.72 8.93 15.20
C GLN A 401 34.09 7.76 16.15
N GLY A 402 33.34 7.58 17.25
CA GLY A 402 33.53 6.44 18.16
C GLY A 402 33.11 5.08 17.58
N ARG A 403 32.42 5.06 16.44
CA ARG A 403 32.07 3.85 15.70
C ARG A 403 33.13 3.67 14.61
N ASN A 404 33.94 2.61 14.70
CA ASN A 404 35.02 2.33 13.74
C ASN A 404 34.47 2.08 12.33
N PHE A 405 34.29 3.15 11.54
CA PHE A 405 33.77 3.08 10.18
C PHE A 405 34.85 2.66 9.19
N TYR A 406 34.49 1.78 8.25
CA TYR A 406 35.34 1.39 7.14
C TYR A 406 34.54 1.29 5.84
N LEU A 407 35.26 1.31 4.71
CA LEU A 407 34.69 1.28 3.37
C LEU A 407 34.76 -0.14 2.81
N ARG A 408 33.61 -0.77 2.59
CA ARG A 408 33.49 -1.96 1.74
C ARG A 408 33.35 -1.51 0.29
N ILE A 409 34.23 -1.98 -0.58
CA ILE A 409 34.24 -1.65 -2.00
C ILE A 409 34.16 -2.91 -2.86
N ASN A 410 33.43 -2.81 -3.96
CA ASN A 410 33.35 -3.82 -5.00
C ASN A 410 33.14 -3.17 -6.37
N HIS A 411 33.15 -3.96 -7.44
CA HIS A 411 32.98 -3.46 -8.80
C HIS A 411 32.14 -4.42 -9.66
N THR A 412 31.21 -3.89 -10.46
CA THR A 412 30.36 -4.70 -11.36
C THR A 412 31.18 -5.53 -12.35
N ALA A 413 32.25 -4.96 -12.92
CA ALA A 413 33.17 -5.70 -13.78
C ALA A 413 33.90 -6.85 -13.06
N LEU A 414 34.22 -6.69 -11.77
CA LEU A 414 34.84 -7.77 -10.99
C LEU A 414 33.82 -8.88 -10.69
N LEU A 415 32.58 -8.52 -10.34
CA LEU A 415 31.49 -9.48 -10.19
C LEU A 415 31.26 -10.29 -11.46
N ARG A 416 31.15 -9.63 -12.62
CA ARG A 416 31.04 -10.31 -13.92
C ARG A 416 32.25 -11.19 -14.22
N ALA A 417 33.46 -10.72 -13.91
CA ALA A 417 34.68 -11.50 -14.10
C ALA A 417 34.65 -12.82 -13.32
N ILE A 418 34.17 -12.80 -12.08
CA ILE A 418 34.06 -14.00 -11.23
C ILE A 418 33.03 -14.97 -11.80
N LEU A 419 31.85 -14.49 -12.21
CA LEU A 419 30.82 -15.35 -12.79
C LEU A 419 31.31 -16.03 -14.08
N VAL A 420 31.97 -15.27 -14.96
CA VAL A 420 32.58 -15.81 -16.19
C VAL A 420 33.71 -16.79 -15.87
N HIS A 421 34.53 -16.53 -14.85
CA HIS A 421 35.59 -17.44 -14.42
C HIS A 421 35.04 -18.76 -13.86
N CYS A 422 33.90 -18.72 -13.16
CA CYS A 422 33.20 -19.90 -12.67
C CYS A 422 32.44 -20.67 -13.77
N GLY A 423 32.39 -20.17 -15.02
CA GLY A 423 31.69 -20.83 -16.12
C GLY A 423 30.19 -20.61 -16.13
N ILE A 424 29.68 -19.59 -15.43
CA ILE A 424 28.25 -19.28 -15.37
C ILE A 424 27.87 -18.47 -16.63
N ALA A 425 26.87 -18.97 -17.37
CA ALA A 425 26.34 -18.31 -18.57
C ALA A 425 25.78 -16.91 -18.25
N GLU A 426 25.97 -15.95 -19.18
CA GLU A 426 25.58 -14.54 -18.96
C GLU A 426 24.08 -14.35 -18.71
N GLU A 427 23.25 -15.21 -19.29
CA GLU A 427 21.79 -15.21 -19.11
C GLU A 427 21.38 -15.40 -17.64
N LEU A 428 22.16 -16.19 -16.89
CA LEU A 428 21.89 -16.50 -15.49
C LEU A 428 22.47 -15.45 -14.52
N HIS A 429 23.26 -14.49 -14.99
CA HIS A 429 23.95 -13.53 -14.10
C HIS A 429 22.97 -12.70 -13.27
N SER A 430 21.84 -12.29 -13.86
CA SER A 430 20.82 -11.49 -13.16
C SER A 430 20.17 -12.27 -12.01
N GLU A 431 19.86 -13.55 -12.23
CA GLU A 431 19.25 -14.42 -11.22
C GLU A 431 20.24 -14.75 -10.10
N VAL A 432 21.50 -15.04 -10.45
CA VAL A 432 22.57 -15.25 -9.47
C VAL A 432 22.77 -13.99 -8.61
N HIS A 433 22.79 -12.79 -9.22
CA HIS A 433 22.88 -11.54 -8.45
C HIS A 433 21.69 -11.35 -7.50
N ALA A 434 20.47 -11.72 -7.90
CA ALA A 434 19.29 -11.65 -7.03
C ALA A 434 19.42 -12.59 -5.83
N ILE A 435 19.79 -13.85 -6.06
CA ILE A 435 20.01 -14.85 -4.99
C ILE A 435 21.10 -14.38 -4.01
N LEU A 436 22.20 -13.82 -4.52
CA LEU A 436 23.28 -13.31 -3.70
C LEU A 436 22.90 -12.04 -2.94
N SER A 437 22.10 -11.15 -3.52
CA SER A 437 21.56 -9.96 -2.83
C SER A 437 20.64 -10.36 -1.67
N ASP A 438 19.77 -11.35 -1.87
CA ASP A 438 18.88 -11.87 -0.82
C ASP A 438 19.67 -12.45 0.37
N SER A 439 20.83 -13.05 0.09
CA SER A 439 21.68 -13.66 1.11
C SER A 439 22.24 -12.65 2.12
N GLN A 440 22.43 -11.40 1.70
CA GLN A 440 23.00 -10.34 2.55
C GLN A 440 21.95 -9.78 3.55
N GLN A 441 20.66 -10.07 3.38
CA GLN A 441 19.57 -9.54 4.24
C GLN A 441 19.28 -10.41 5.48
N GLU A 442 20.24 -11.20 5.95
CA GLU A 442 20.17 -12.07 7.15
C GLU A 442 19.08 -13.17 7.14
N LYS A 443 18.33 -13.35 6.05
CA LYS A 443 17.22 -14.31 5.98
C LYS A 443 17.64 -15.75 5.66
N HIS A 444 18.81 -15.96 5.06
CA HIS A 444 19.18 -17.27 4.51
C HIS A 444 20.50 -17.82 5.08
N ARG A 445 20.47 -19.07 5.56
CA ARG A 445 21.68 -19.82 5.97
C ARG A 445 22.47 -20.23 4.71
N LYS A 446 23.80 -20.38 4.83
CA LYS A 446 24.71 -20.79 3.73
C LYS A 446 24.18 -21.96 2.88
N LEU A 447 23.57 -22.96 3.52
CA LEU A 447 22.92 -24.10 2.86
C LEU A 447 21.75 -23.71 1.96
N GLN A 448 20.91 -22.75 2.35
CA GLN A 448 19.76 -22.31 1.55
C GLN A 448 20.19 -21.56 0.29
N ILE A 449 21.29 -20.80 0.36
CA ILE A 449 21.88 -20.12 -0.80
C ILE A 449 22.39 -21.17 -1.79
N GLN A 450 23.10 -22.18 -1.30
CA GLN A 450 23.58 -23.29 -2.12
C GLN A 450 22.41 -24.01 -2.81
N THR A 451 21.35 -24.36 -2.08
CA THR A 451 20.15 -24.99 -2.68
C THR A 451 19.51 -24.11 -3.77
N ARG A 452 19.39 -22.79 -3.55
CA ARG A 452 18.85 -21.87 -4.56
C ARG A 452 19.77 -21.77 -5.78
N LEU A 453 21.09 -21.70 -5.60
CA LEU A 453 22.03 -21.68 -6.73
C LEU A 453 22.00 -23.01 -7.51
N CYS A 454 21.91 -24.16 -6.85
CA CYS A 454 21.78 -25.46 -7.51
C CYS A 454 20.45 -25.58 -8.28
N SER A 455 19.38 -24.88 -7.85
CA SER A 455 18.10 -24.83 -8.57
C SER A 455 18.19 -24.17 -9.96
N LEU A 456 19.26 -23.40 -10.22
CA LEU A 456 19.57 -22.84 -11.54
C LEU A 456 20.32 -23.81 -12.46
N SER A 457 20.30 -25.11 -12.16
CA SER A 457 21.03 -26.15 -12.89
C SER A 457 22.56 -25.95 -12.92
N LEU A 458 23.11 -25.25 -11.91
CA LEU A 458 24.55 -25.09 -11.73
C LEU A 458 25.13 -26.34 -11.01
N SER A 459 26.33 -26.77 -11.40
CA SER A 459 27.02 -27.88 -10.71
C SER A 459 27.52 -27.46 -9.33
N ASP A 460 27.60 -28.42 -8.40
CA ASP A 460 28.11 -28.17 -7.04
C ASP A 460 29.53 -27.59 -7.06
N ASP A 461 30.40 -28.07 -7.96
CA ASP A 461 31.75 -27.53 -8.16
C ASP A 461 31.75 -26.04 -8.55
N THR A 462 30.78 -25.63 -9.38
CA THR A 462 30.62 -24.22 -9.81
C THR A 462 30.16 -23.36 -8.65
N VAL A 463 29.21 -23.86 -7.85
CA VAL A 463 28.68 -23.17 -6.68
C VAL A 463 29.74 -23.03 -5.59
N ASP A 464 30.55 -24.07 -5.36
CA ASP A 464 31.66 -24.03 -4.40
C ASP A 464 32.78 -23.09 -4.84
N ALA A 465 33.13 -23.10 -6.14
CA ALA A 465 34.06 -22.14 -6.71
C ALA A 465 33.56 -20.69 -6.52
N LEU A 466 32.29 -20.42 -6.81
CA LEU A 466 31.67 -19.10 -6.62
C LEU A 466 31.68 -18.68 -5.15
N ASN A 467 31.27 -19.58 -4.25
CA ASN A 467 31.26 -19.33 -2.80
C ASN A 467 32.65 -19.01 -2.24
N SER A 468 33.71 -19.60 -2.80
CA SER A 468 35.09 -19.32 -2.40
C SER A 468 35.50 -17.86 -2.67
N PHE A 469 34.97 -17.24 -3.73
CA PHE A 469 35.21 -15.84 -4.05
C PHE A 469 34.31 -14.89 -3.27
N ILE A 470 33.02 -15.21 -3.13
CA ILE A 470 32.03 -14.32 -2.47
C ILE A 470 32.37 -14.09 -0.99
N GLN A 471 32.99 -15.08 -0.34
CA GLN A 471 33.42 -14.98 1.06
C GLN A 471 34.68 -14.12 1.26
N ILE A 472 35.28 -13.60 0.19
CA ILE A 472 36.45 -12.72 0.29
C ILE A 472 36.02 -11.35 0.79
N GLU A 473 36.42 -11.05 2.02
CA GLU A 473 36.32 -9.73 2.65
C GLU A 473 37.62 -9.43 3.40
N ARG A 474 38.50 -8.62 2.78
CA ARG A 474 39.88 -8.40 3.24
C ARG A 474 40.34 -6.97 2.91
N PRO A 475 41.36 -6.42 3.62
CA PRO A 475 41.93 -5.11 3.29
C PRO A 475 42.35 -5.02 1.82
N TYR A 476 42.00 -3.92 1.16
CA TYR A 476 42.19 -3.76 -0.29
C TYR A 476 43.66 -3.86 -0.72
N ALA A 477 44.61 -3.46 0.13
CA ALA A 477 46.05 -3.53 -0.15
C ALA A 477 46.53 -4.93 -0.57
N GLN A 478 45.81 -5.99 -0.18
CA GLN A 478 46.13 -7.37 -0.51
C GLN A 478 45.23 -7.96 -1.62
N ALA A 479 44.36 -7.17 -2.25
CA ALA A 479 43.39 -7.63 -3.25
C ALA A 479 44.03 -8.44 -4.40
N SER A 480 45.16 -7.95 -4.92
CA SER A 480 45.92 -8.60 -6.01
C SER A 480 46.44 -9.99 -5.65
N SER A 481 46.67 -10.29 -4.37
CA SER A 481 47.18 -11.60 -3.92
C SER A 481 46.06 -12.65 -3.89
N PHE A 482 44.88 -12.28 -3.37
CA PHE A 482 43.74 -13.20 -3.23
C PHE A 482 43.00 -13.43 -4.55
N LEU A 483 42.96 -12.43 -5.44
CA LEU A 483 42.35 -12.56 -6.78
C LEU A 483 43.32 -13.05 -7.86
N ARG A 484 44.53 -13.48 -7.48
CA ARG A 484 45.58 -13.97 -8.38
C ARG A 484 45.10 -15.09 -9.31
N LYS A 485 44.19 -15.95 -8.85
CA LYS A 485 43.60 -17.04 -9.63
C LYS A 485 42.90 -16.53 -10.90
N ILE A 486 42.17 -15.42 -10.79
CA ILE A 486 41.42 -14.82 -11.91
C ILE A 486 42.33 -13.89 -12.71
N THR A 487 43.14 -13.06 -12.05
CA THR A 487 43.95 -12.02 -12.72
C THR A 487 45.13 -12.56 -13.51
N LYS A 488 45.66 -13.74 -13.17
CA LYS A 488 46.73 -14.39 -13.93
C LYS A 488 46.27 -15.11 -15.19
N SER A 489 45.00 -15.55 -15.22
CA SER A 489 44.47 -16.26 -16.37
C SER A 489 44.49 -15.37 -17.63
N LYS A 490 44.53 -15.97 -18.81
CA LYS A 490 44.32 -15.25 -20.09
C LYS A 490 42.86 -15.45 -20.47
N GLY A 491 42.11 -14.37 -20.71
CA GLY A 491 40.71 -14.45 -21.10
C GLY A 491 39.88 -13.23 -20.71
N PRO A 492 38.58 -13.21 -21.08
CA PRO A 492 37.67 -12.09 -20.82
C PRO A 492 37.51 -11.83 -19.31
N ALA A 493 37.42 -12.87 -18.49
CA ALA A 493 37.36 -12.76 -17.03
C ALA A 493 38.57 -12.01 -16.45
N ALA A 494 39.79 -12.33 -16.90
CA ALA A 494 40.99 -11.67 -16.41
C ALA A 494 41.05 -10.19 -16.79
N SER A 495 40.61 -9.84 -18.01
CA SER A 495 40.54 -8.45 -18.47
C SER A 495 39.55 -7.63 -17.63
N LEU A 496 38.35 -8.18 -17.39
CA LEU A 496 37.33 -7.53 -16.57
C LEU A 496 37.78 -7.37 -15.12
N ALA A 497 38.41 -8.39 -14.53
CA ALA A 497 38.94 -8.33 -13.17
C ALA A 497 40.04 -7.27 -13.03
N LYS A 498 40.99 -7.22 -13.98
CA LYS A 498 42.05 -6.21 -14.00
C LYS A 498 41.50 -4.79 -14.15
N LYS A 499 40.49 -4.59 -15.02
CA LYS A 499 39.82 -3.30 -15.18
C LYS A 499 39.19 -2.84 -13.88
N GLY A 500 38.35 -3.68 -13.26
CA GLY A 500 37.66 -3.34 -12.01
C GLY A 500 38.64 -3.07 -10.86
N LEU A 501 39.71 -3.86 -10.75
CA LEU A 501 40.76 -3.61 -9.75
C LEU A 501 41.47 -2.28 -10.00
N HIS A 502 41.88 -2.00 -11.23
CA HIS A 502 42.57 -0.75 -11.57
C HIS A 502 41.72 0.49 -11.28
N GLU A 503 40.43 0.47 -11.64
CA GLU A 503 39.52 1.58 -11.35
C GLU A 503 39.31 1.77 -9.84
N MET A 504 39.13 0.69 -9.07
CA MET A 504 39.03 0.77 -7.62
C MET A 504 40.31 1.32 -6.97
N GLU A 505 41.50 0.90 -7.42
CA GLU A 505 42.78 1.39 -6.91
C GLU A 505 42.95 2.89 -7.15
N ALA A 506 42.57 3.36 -8.35
CA ALA A 506 42.59 4.77 -8.69
C ALA A 506 41.61 5.58 -7.80
N ILE A 507 40.38 5.10 -7.61
CA ILE A 507 39.38 5.75 -6.73
C ILE A 507 39.91 5.85 -5.30
N ILE A 508 40.46 4.77 -4.75
CA ILE A 508 41.02 4.73 -3.39
C ILE A 508 42.17 5.73 -3.27
N SER A 509 43.08 5.76 -4.24
CA SER A 509 44.21 6.69 -4.25
C SER A 509 43.75 8.15 -4.31
N HIS A 510 42.76 8.46 -5.14
CA HIS A 510 42.16 9.79 -5.21
C HIS A 510 41.48 10.19 -3.89
N ALA A 511 40.68 9.29 -3.30
CA ALA A 511 39.98 9.56 -2.04
C ALA A 511 40.96 9.83 -0.89
N GLN A 512 42.03 9.04 -0.79
CA GLN A 512 43.09 9.25 0.21
C GLN A 512 43.80 10.61 0.04
N ARG A 513 44.10 11.01 -1.21
CA ARG A 513 44.70 12.34 -1.49
C ARG A 513 43.78 13.50 -1.16
N MET A 514 42.47 13.27 -1.24
CA MET A 514 41.43 14.23 -0.86
C MET A 514 41.09 14.19 0.64
N GLY A 515 41.82 13.42 1.44
CA GLY A 515 41.67 13.39 2.91
C GLY A 515 40.62 12.42 3.45
N CYS A 516 40.13 11.48 2.64
CA CYS A 516 39.24 10.42 3.14
C CYS A 516 39.98 9.51 4.12
N SER A 517 39.45 9.36 5.34
CA SER A 517 40.03 8.54 6.41
C SER A 517 39.49 7.11 6.48
N LEU A 518 38.53 6.75 5.61
CA LEU A 518 37.91 5.43 5.62
C LEU A 518 38.87 4.36 5.09
N GLU A 519 39.10 3.32 5.89
CA GLU A 519 39.94 2.19 5.47
C GLU A 519 39.23 1.34 4.41
N PRO A 520 39.85 1.08 3.24
CA PRO A 520 39.23 0.30 2.16
C PRO A 520 39.38 -1.21 2.36
N VAL A 521 38.26 -1.92 2.32
CA VAL A 521 38.13 -3.37 2.38
C VAL A 521 37.47 -3.85 1.09
N LEU A 522 38.14 -4.75 0.37
CA LEU A 522 37.53 -5.42 -0.78
C LEU A 522 36.51 -6.44 -0.27
N ALA A 523 35.24 -6.24 -0.63
CA ALA A 523 34.15 -7.15 -0.29
C ALA A 523 33.52 -7.70 -1.57
N VAL A 524 33.99 -8.86 -2.02
CA VAL A 524 33.53 -9.46 -3.30
C VAL A 524 32.06 -9.85 -3.24
N GLY A 525 31.58 -10.29 -2.06
CA GLY A 525 30.18 -10.61 -1.81
C GLY A 525 29.25 -9.40 -1.68
N LEU A 526 29.75 -8.17 -1.87
CA LEU A 526 28.91 -6.97 -1.90
C LEU A 526 28.11 -6.93 -3.21
N VAL A 527 26.94 -7.58 -3.19
CA VAL A 527 25.99 -7.67 -4.32
C VAL A 527 24.71 -6.93 -3.95
N TYR A 528 24.81 -5.62 -3.72
CA TYR A 528 23.68 -4.75 -3.36
C TYR A 528 23.15 -4.02 -4.60
N SER A 529 21.85 -4.19 -4.91
CA SER A 529 21.15 -3.49 -6.01
C SER A 529 21.94 -3.41 -7.32
N VAL A 530 22.67 -4.49 -7.67
CA VAL A 530 23.68 -4.50 -8.75
C VAL A 530 23.10 -4.07 -10.09
N HIS A 531 21.83 -4.37 -10.35
CA HIS A 531 21.11 -3.97 -11.56
C HIS A 531 20.99 -2.44 -11.74
N GLN A 532 21.20 -1.65 -10.69
CA GLN A 532 21.24 -0.18 -10.76
C GLN A 532 22.63 0.36 -11.09
N PHE A 533 23.70 -0.40 -10.80
CA PHE A 533 25.07 0.09 -10.89
C PHE A 533 25.77 -0.34 -12.20
N SER A 534 26.72 0.47 -12.66
CA SER A 534 27.51 0.25 -13.88
C SER A 534 29.02 0.27 -13.64
N GLY A 535 29.48 0.42 -12.40
CA GLY A 535 30.90 0.46 -12.06
C GLY A 535 31.17 0.05 -10.62
N VAL A 536 31.85 0.90 -9.89
CA VAL A 536 32.14 0.72 -8.48
C VAL A 536 30.87 0.74 -7.62
N ILE A 537 30.86 -0.05 -6.55
CA ILE A 537 29.81 -0.16 -5.56
C ILE A 537 30.45 0.07 -4.18
N TYR A 538 29.85 0.94 -3.38
CA TYR A 538 30.33 1.32 -2.06
C TYR A 538 29.34 0.93 -0.98
N GLN A 539 29.88 0.56 0.17
CA GLN A 539 29.12 0.49 1.40
C GLN A 539 30.02 0.94 2.55
N VAL A 540 29.62 1.99 3.26
CA VAL A 540 30.28 2.44 4.49
C VAL A 540 29.56 1.79 5.66
N VAL A 541 30.31 1.04 6.46
CA VAL A 541 29.75 0.22 7.55
C VAL A 541 30.50 0.46 8.84
N ALA A 542 29.84 0.22 9.97
CA ALA A 542 30.47 0.10 11.28
C ALA A 542 30.12 -1.26 11.90
N ASP A 543 31.08 -1.83 12.61
CA ASP A 543 30.87 -3.04 13.40
C ASP A 543 30.15 -2.69 14.71
N VAL A 544 28.88 -3.07 14.83
CA VAL A 544 28.10 -2.83 16.05
C VAL A 544 27.96 -4.14 16.82
N ARG A 545 28.54 -4.18 18.03
CA ARG A 545 28.37 -5.32 18.94
C ARG A 545 26.98 -5.27 19.58
N ARG A 546 26.09 -6.20 19.20
CA ARG A 546 24.79 -6.40 19.86
C ARG A 546 24.74 -7.81 20.45
N LYS A 547 24.75 -7.90 21.79
CA LYS A 547 24.83 -9.18 22.53
C LYS A 547 26.11 -9.97 22.15
N LYS A 548 26.04 -11.30 22.02
CA LYS A 548 27.15 -12.19 21.63
C LYS A 548 27.50 -12.17 20.13
N ARG A 549 26.94 -11.27 19.31
CA ARG A 549 27.19 -11.18 17.87
C ARG A 549 27.59 -9.76 17.45
N THR A 550 28.57 -9.66 16.56
CA THR A 550 28.89 -8.43 15.84
C THR A 550 27.99 -8.36 14.61
N LEU A 551 27.21 -7.30 14.48
CA LEU A 551 26.36 -7.04 13.31
C LEU A 551 26.97 -5.91 12.49
N LEU A 552 26.89 -6.03 11.16
CA LEU A 552 27.32 -4.99 10.23
C LEU A 552 26.22 -3.94 10.13
N ASP A 553 26.51 -2.72 10.59
CA ASP A 553 25.57 -1.61 10.49
C ASP A 553 25.91 -0.72 9.28
N VAL A 554 25.04 -0.75 8.27
CA VAL A 554 25.25 -0.05 7.00
C VAL A 554 24.90 1.44 7.12
N PHE A 555 25.89 2.31 7.17
CA PHE A 555 25.68 3.75 7.33
C PHE A 555 25.33 4.45 6.02
N ALA A 556 26.07 4.11 4.96
CA ALA A 556 25.87 4.67 3.64
C ALA A 556 26.12 3.61 2.54
N ALA A 557 25.43 3.73 1.42
CA ALA A 557 25.60 2.85 0.27
C ALA A 557 25.47 3.63 -1.04
N GLY A 558 26.32 3.32 -2.01
CA GLY A 558 26.45 4.12 -3.21
C GLY A 558 27.16 3.39 -4.33
N GLY A 559 27.43 4.11 -5.41
CA GLY A 559 28.17 3.60 -6.54
C GLY A 559 27.91 4.41 -7.81
N ARG A 560 28.54 3.98 -8.90
CA ARG A 560 28.35 4.54 -10.24
C ARG A 560 27.16 3.85 -10.93
N TYR A 561 26.22 4.59 -11.51
CA TYR A 561 24.93 4.07 -12.01
C TYR A 561 24.51 4.62 -13.39
N ASP A 562 25.46 4.81 -14.31
CA ASP A 562 25.27 5.29 -15.68
C ASP A 562 24.23 4.47 -16.48
N ALA A 563 24.21 3.15 -16.25
CA ALA A 563 23.28 2.24 -16.92
C ALA A 563 21.81 2.55 -16.57
N LEU A 564 21.54 3.02 -15.34
CA LEU A 564 20.20 3.37 -14.90
C LEU A 564 19.63 4.59 -15.64
N ILE A 565 20.49 5.58 -15.91
CA ILE A 565 20.12 6.78 -16.67
C ILE A 565 19.79 6.42 -18.11
N SER A 566 20.58 5.52 -18.69
CA SER A 566 20.37 5.04 -20.06
C SER A 566 18.99 4.40 -20.25
N ARG A 567 18.46 3.70 -19.23
CA ARG A 567 17.12 3.10 -19.25
C ARG A 567 15.97 4.13 -19.25
N TYR A 568 16.19 5.32 -18.70
CA TYR A 568 15.16 6.37 -18.62
C TYR A 568 15.21 7.39 -19.77
N ARG A 569 16.12 7.22 -20.73
CA ARG A 569 16.20 8.11 -21.90
C ARG A 569 14.97 8.00 -22.77
N LYS A 570 14.59 9.13 -23.37
CA LYS A 570 13.51 9.15 -24.36
C LYS A 570 13.95 8.36 -25.60
N PRO A 571 13.10 7.44 -26.12
CA PRO A 571 13.36 6.79 -27.40
C PRO A 571 13.63 7.83 -28.50
N GLY A 572 14.69 7.65 -29.29
CA GLY A 572 15.05 8.55 -30.39
C GLY A 572 15.77 9.85 -29.99
N SER A 573 16.10 10.07 -28.72
CA SER A 573 16.90 11.22 -28.30
C SER A 573 18.39 11.05 -28.63
N ALA A 574 19.09 12.16 -28.92
CA ALA A 574 20.53 12.15 -29.17
C ALA A 574 21.30 11.62 -27.94
N PRO A 575 22.38 10.85 -28.14
CA PRO A 575 23.17 10.32 -27.03
C PRO A 575 23.90 11.45 -26.32
N VAL A 576 23.48 11.76 -25.09
CA VAL A 576 24.24 12.62 -24.17
C VAL A 576 25.17 11.73 -23.37
N PHE A 577 26.46 12.03 -23.28
CA PHE A 577 27.35 11.29 -22.37
C PHE A 577 27.14 11.82 -20.95
N GLN A 578 26.69 10.95 -20.05
CA GLN A 578 26.40 11.26 -18.65
C GLN A 578 26.97 10.13 -17.81
N CYS A 579 27.91 10.46 -16.94
CA CYS A 579 28.36 9.61 -15.86
C CYS A 579 27.82 10.14 -14.55
N VAL A 580 27.29 9.23 -13.73
CA VAL A 580 26.72 9.58 -12.44
C VAL A 580 27.17 8.61 -11.37
N VAL A 581 27.71 9.19 -10.32
CA VAL A 581 28.07 8.51 -9.08
C VAL A 581 27.37 9.19 -7.94
N GLY A 582 26.94 8.41 -6.96
CA GLY A 582 26.30 8.97 -5.79
C GLY A 582 26.18 7.99 -4.65
N ILE A 583 25.91 8.55 -3.48
CA ILE A 583 25.81 7.82 -2.22
C ILE A 583 24.55 8.24 -1.48
N SER A 584 23.93 7.26 -0.84
CA SER A 584 22.80 7.48 0.05
C SER A 584 23.18 7.12 1.48
N LEU A 585 22.90 8.02 2.42
CA LEU A 585 23.19 7.91 3.84
C LEU A 585 21.88 7.74 4.62
N SER A 586 21.94 7.02 5.74
CA SER A 586 20.80 6.90 6.66
C SER A 586 20.77 8.09 7.63
N PHE A 587 19.86 9.04 7.38
CA PHE A 587 19.65 10.18 8.27
C PHE A 587 19.28 9.74 9.69
N ASP A 588 18.37 8.76 9.79
CA ASP A 588 17.86 8.24 11.05
C ASP A 588 18.98 7.68 11.95
N LYS A 589 20.08 7.16 11.38
CA LYS A 589 21.24 6.68 12.14
C LYS A 589 22.09 7.80 12.71
N ILE A 590 22.22 8.90 11.96
CA ILE A 590 22.90 10.11 12.45
C ILE A 590 22.09 10.71 13.59
N LEU A 591 20.77 10.83 13.39
CA LEU A 591 19.83 11.31 14.40
C LEU A 591 19.86 10.44 15.67
N ALA A 592 19.79 9.11 15.52
CA ALA A 592 19.87 8.19 16.65
C ALA A 592 21.20 8.32 17.42
N ALA A 593 22.34 8.47 16.72
CA ALA A 593 23.62 8.68 17.37
C ALA A 593 23.67 10.01 18.16
N GLN A 594 23.02 11.07 17.65
CA GLN A 594 22.91 12.36 18.33
C GLN A 594 21.96 12.33 19.53
N LEU A 595 21.01 11.41 19.55
CA LEU A 595 20.10 11.19 20.68
C LEU A 595 20.66 10.23 21.73
N ASP A 596 21.54 9.29 21.35
CA ASP A 596 22.21 8.34 22.25
C ASP A 596 23.22 9.05 23.18
N GLY A 597 22.81 9.41 24.40
CA GLY A 597 23.67 9.90 25.50
C GLY A 597 23.04 10.97 26.39
N ASP A 598 23.29 10.89 27.71
CA ASP A 598 22.69 11.74 28.78
C ASP A 598 23.30 13.17 28.91
N CYS A 599 24.11 13.64 27.95
CA CYS A 599 24.78 14.94 28.05
C CYS A 599 24.02 16.04 27.27
N ASP A 600 23.45 16.99 28.02
CA ASP A 600 22.44 17.98 27.61
C ASP A 600 22.92 19.26 26.89
N ASN A 601 24.21 19.45 26.60
CA ASN A 601 24.70 20.82 26.31
C ASN A 601 25.02 21.15 24.84
N SER A 602 24.55 20.38 23.84
CA SER A 602 24.94 20.61 22.43
C SER A 602 23.80 20.74 21.41
N LEU A 603 22.54 20.63 21.85
CA LEU A 603 21.40 20.81 20.95
C LEU A 603 21.04 22.31 20.88
N PRO A 604 20.66 22.81 19.69
CA PRO A 604 20.21 24.20 19.55
C PRO A 604 18.87 24.38 20.27
N THR A 605 18.73 25.48 20.99
CA THR A 605 17.49 25.84 21.68
C THR A 605 16.40 26.20 20.68
N ARG A 606 15.16 25.70 20.88
CA ARG A 606 14.00 26.09 20.03
C ARG A 606 13.76 27.59 20.06
N CYS A 607 13.94 28.16 21.24
CA CYS A 607 13.60 29.53 21.56
C CYS A 607 14.66 30.04 22.55
N ASP A 608 15.18 31.23 22.28
CA ASP A 608 16.19 31.84 23.13
C ASP A 608 15.55 32.48 24.36
N VAL A 609 14.32 33.01 24.22
CA VAL A 609 13.70 33.87 25.23
C VAL A 609 12.22 33.54 25.44
N LEU A 610 11.82 33.21 26.67
CA LEU A 610 10.40 33.17 27.05
C LEU A 610 9.98 34.48 27.72
N VAL A 611 8.91 35.10 27.24
CA VAL A 611 8.28 36.27 27.86
C VAL A 611 7.08 35.84 28.69
N CYS A 612 7.15 36.02 30.00
CA CYS A 612 6.08 35.65 30.93
C CYS A 612 5.71 36.79 31.88
N SER A 613 4.56 36.63 32.55
CA SER A 613 4.08 37.51 33.60
C SER A 613 3.84 36.70 34.87
N ILE A 614 4.36 37.17 36.00
CA ILE A 614 4.14 36.56 37.31
C ILE A 614 3.23 37.48 38.13
N GLY A 615 2.12 36.93 38.62
CA GLY A 615 1.11 37.68 39.36
C GLY A 615 -0.30 37.23 39.01
N HIS A 616 -1.26 38.13 39.20
CA HIS A 616 -2.67 37.84 38.93
C HIS A 616 -3.12 38.32 37.54
N LYS A 617 -2.41 39.26 36.92
CA LYS A 617 -2.71 39.74 35.57
C LYS A 617 -1.76 39.15 34.53
N ALA A 618 -2.32 38.80 33.38
CA ALA A 618 -1.56 38.27 32.26
C ALA A 618 -0.70 39.34 31.56
N MET A 619 -0.97 40.64 31.72
CA MET A 619 -0.16 41.73 31.12
C MET A 619 0.11 41.54 29.61
N LEU A 620 -0.91 41.09 28.86
CA LEU A 620 -0.75 40.69 27.45
C LEU A 620 -0.25 41.83 26.55
N ARG A 621 -0.69 43.07 26.79
CA ARG A 621 -0.31 44.23 25.97
C ARG A 621 1.18 44.52 26.06
N GLU A 622 1.71 44.49 27.27
CA GLU A 622 3.13 44.71 27.57
C GLU A 622 3.98 43.58 27.01
N LYS A 623 3.56 42.31 27.21
CA LYS A 623 4.26 41.16 26.66
C LYS A 623 4.25 41.13 25.12
N MET A 624 3.15 41.56 24.48
CA MET A 624 3.07 41.69 23.01
C MET A 624 3.98 42.79 22.46
N SER A 625 4.13 43.91 23.18
CA SER A 625 5.10 44.94 22.80
C SER A 625 6.53 44.40 22.90
N MET A 626 6.85 43.73 24.01
CA MET A 626 8.17 43.14 24.24
C MET A 626 8.52 42.11 23.17
N ILE A 627 7.61 41.17 22.87
CA ILE A 627 7.91 40.12 21.90
C ILE A 627 8.08 40.67 20.48
N LYS A 628 7.33 41.74 20.13
CA LYS A 628 7.52 42.47 18.87
C LYS A 628 8.94 43.06 18.79
N ASP A 629 9.41 43.69 19.87
CA ASP A 629 10.73 44.30 19.91
C ASP A 629 11.85 43.24 19.86
N LEU A 630 11.67 42.10 20.54
CA LEU A 630 12.59 40.97 20.48
C LEU A 630 12.68 40.34 19.08
N TRP A 631 11.55 40.14 18.41
CA TRP A 631 11.52 39.65 17.03
C TRP A 631 12.14 40.66 16.06
N ALA A 632 11.88 41.95 16.23
CA ALA A 632 12.50 43.01 15.42
C ALA A 632 14.02 43.06 15.59
N ALA A 633 14.54 42.65 16.75
CA ALA A 633 15.97 42.49 17.01
C ALA A 633 16.55 41.17 16.47
N GLY A 634 15.73 40.27 15.90
CA GLY A 634 16.17 38.99 15.36
C GLY A 634 16.36 37.87 16.39
N LEU A 635 15.80 38.03 17.59
CA LEU A 635 15.84 37.01 18.65
C LEU A 635 14.68 36.02 18.51
N HIS A 636 14.92 34.73 18.77
CA HIS A 636 13.85 33.74 18.85
C HIS A 636 13.18 33.85 20.21
N ALA A 637 11.98 34.44 20.25
CA ALA A 637 11.23 34.67 21.48
C ALA A 637 9.82 34.08 21.42
N GLU A 638 9.31 33.60 22.55
CA GLU A 638 7.98 33.02 22.73
C GLU A 638 7.21 33.72 23.85
N LEU A 639 5.89 33.77 23.70
CA LEU A 639 4.98 34.41 24.64
C LEU A 639 4.23 33.37 25.48
N HIS A 640 4.38 33.40 26.80
CA HIS A 640 3.47 32.69 27.69
C HIS A 640 2.18 33.50 27.84
N LEU A 641 1.03 32.95 27.42
CA LEU A 641 -0.24 33.71 27.36
C LEU A 641 -0.77 34.01 28.76
N ASP A 642 -0.79 33.02 29.64
CA ASP A 642 -1.40 33.13 30.96
C ASP A 642 -0.50 33.84 31.99
N ALA A 643 -1.11 34.24 33.10
CA ALA A 643 -0.37 34.68 34.28
C ALA A 643 0.00 33.45 35.11
N THR A 644 1.27 33.32 35.47
CA THR A 644 1.72 32.21 36.32
C THR A 644 1.90 32.71 37.75
N GLN A 645 1.46 31.93 38.75
CA GLN A 645 1.62 32.31 40.16
C GLN A 645 3.01 31.93 40.69
N LEU A 646 3.57 30.81 40.24
CA LEU A 646 4.86 30.28 40.68
C LEU A 646 5.90 30.43 39.57
N LEU A 647 7.06 30.98 39.92
CA LEU A 647 8.20 31.09 39.01
C LEU A 647 8.75 29.70 38.62
N GLU A 648 8.62 28.72 39.51
CA GLU A 648 9.15 27.37 39.32
C GLU A 648 8.47 26.63 38.16
N ASP A 649 7.16 26.81 37.97
CA ASP A 649 6.42 26.21 36.85
C ASP A 649 6.93 26.72 35.51
N VAL A 650 7.18 28.03 35.42
CA VAL A 650 7.73 28.66 34.21
C VAL A 650 9.17 28.20 33.96
N GLN A 651 9.98 28.07 35.02
CA GLN A 651 11.34 27.57 34.90
C GLN A 651 11.38 26.08 34.47
N ASN A 652 10.46 25.26 34.98
CA ASN A 652 10.32 23.86 34.57
C ASN A 652 9.86 23.77 33.10
N HIS A 653 8.94 24.65 32.68
CA HIS A 653 8.55 24.76 31.27
C HIS A 653 9.73 25.19 30.37
N CYS A 654 10.52 26.18 30.79
CA CYS A 654 11.72 26.58 30.06
C CYS A 654 12.73 25.44 29.95
N ARG A 655 12.99 24.69 31.04
CA ARG A 655 13.90 23.54 31.02
C ARG A 655 13.39 22.43 30.09
N ALA A 656 12.10 22.12 30.15
CA ALA A 656 11.48 21.10 29.31
C ALA A 656 11.48 21.45 27.80
N ASN A 657 11.55 22.74 27.46
CA ASN A 657 11.59 23.23 26.09
C ASN A 657 12.98 23.77 25.68
N GLU A 658 14.01 23.52 26.50
CA GLU A 658 15.39 23.96 26.25
C GLU A 658 15.47 25.47 25.95
N ILE A 659 14.84 26.32 26.77
CA ILE A 659 14.85 27.78 26.64
C ILE A 659 15.93 28.38 27.55
N SER A 660 16.81 29.22 26.99
CA SER A 660 17.99 29.76 27.69
C SER A 660 17.70 31.00 28.56
N HIS A 661 16.76 31.85 28.17
CA HIS A 661 16.47 33.11 28.86
C HIS A 661 14.98 33.30 29.17
N LEU A 662 14.70 34.00 30.27
CA LEU A 662 13.35 34.31 30.75
C LEU A 662 13.21 35.81 31.00
N VAL A 663 12.16 36.42 30.44
CA VAL A 663 11.79 37.82 30.60
C VAL A 663 10.47 37.87 31.38
N ILE A 664 10.52 38.41 32.59
CA ILE A 664 9.46 38.36 33.59
C ILE A 664 8.88 39.75 33.82
N PHE A 665 7.59 39.90 33.52
CA PHE A 665 6.76 41.03 33.94
C PHE A 665 6.14 40.75 35.32
N LYS A 666 6.05 41.76 36.18
CA LYS A 666 5.32 41.69 37.45
C LYS A 666 4.34 42.85 37.55
N ASP A 667 3.20 42.57 38.17
CA ASP A 667 2.19 43.59 38.50
C ASP A 667 2.86 44.74 39.27
N LEU A 668 2.63 45.99 38.82
CA LEU A 668 3.10 47.24 39.45
C LEU A 668 4.61 47.56 39.33
N GLU A 669 5.42 46.76 38.62
CA GLU A 669 6.83 47.10 38.34
C GLU A 669 6.99 47.74 36.94
N ALA A 670 7.65 48.90 36.85
CA ALA A 670 7.96 49.55 35.56
C ALA A 670 9.15 48.90 34.82
N THR A 671 9.96 48.13 35.55
CA THR A 671 11.15 47.44 35.03
C THR A 671 10.86 45.96 34.84
N VAL A 672 11.46 45.36 33.82
CA VAL A 672 11.32 43.94 33.48
C VAL A 672 12.51 43.17 34.06
N LYS A 673 12.27 41.97 34.58
CA LYS A 673 13.32 41.08 35.09
C LYS A 673 13.76 40.11 34.00
N VAL A 674 15.05 40.07 33.71
CA VAL A 674 15.65 39.12 32.78
C VAL A 674 16.50 38.13 33.57
N LYS A 675 16.23 36.84 33.38
CA LYS A 675 16.91 35.72 34.06
C LYS A 675 17.49 34.77 33.04
N SER A 676 18.78 34.45 33.18
CA SER A 676 19.42 33.38 32.40
C SER A 676 19.29 32.05 33.14
N LEU A 677 18.97 31.00 32.40
CA LEU A 677 18.72 29.65 32.90
C LEU A 677 19.92 28.70 32.68
N ASP A 678 20.98 29.16 32.01
CA ASP A 678 22.17 28.34 31.76
C ASP A 678 22.96 28.05 33.05
N ALA A 679 23.30 26.77 33.20
CA ALA A 679 23.90 26.18 34.38
C ALA A 679 25.33 26.64 34.57
N GLU A 680 25.53 27.63 35.45
CA GLU A 680 26.69 27.76 36.36
C GLU A 680 26.54 29.00 37.26
N LYS A 681 25.81 30.04 36.83
CA LYS A 681 25.36 31.17 37.67
C LYS A 681 24.03 31.71 37.18
N VAL A 682 22.99 31.60 38.01
CA VAL A 682 21.72 32.30 37.78
C VAL A 682 21.98 33.81 37.87
N MET A 683 22.05 34.48 36.72
CA MET A 683 22.13 35.94 36.66
C MET A 683 20.73 36.51 36.45
N GLU A 684 20.30 37.35 37.40
CA GLU A 684 19.07 38.13 37.31
C GLU A 684 19.43 39.61 37.16
N LYS A 685 18.83 40.28 36.17
CA LYS A 685 19.02 41.71 35.93
C LYS A 685 17.67 42.39 35.73
N ARG A 686 17.48 43.57 36.33
CA ARG A 686 16.30 44.43 36.10
C ARG A 686 16.66 45.48 35.04
N LEU A 687 15.82 45.60 34.02
CA LEU A 687 16.05 46.47 32.87
C LEU A 687 14.78 47.26 32.52
N ALA A 688 14.93 48.41 31.89
CA ALA A 688 13.80 49.06 31.22
C ALA A 688 13.35 48.22 30.02
N PRO A 689 12.04 48.15 29.68
CA PRO A 689 11.56 47.35 28.55
C PRO A 689 12.31 47.60 27.23
N THR A 690 12.71 48.86 26.99
CA THR A 690 13.43 49.29 25.79
C THR A 690 14.86 48.75 25.70
N GLU A 691 15.49 48.38 26.82
CA GLU A 691 16.89 47.91 26.87
C GLU A 691 17.00 46.38 26.83
N VAL A 692 15.88 45.66 26.94
CA VAL A 692 15.86 44.19 27.07
C VAL A 692 16.37 43.52 25.79
N ALA A 693 15.97 44.00 24.62
CA ALA A 693 16.36 43.42 23.33
C ALA A 693 17.88 43.52 23.10
N ASP A 694 18.47 44.70 23.26
CA ASP A 694 19.91 44.92 23.09
C ASP A 694 20.76 44.12 24.09
N TYR A 695 20.28 44.05 25.34
CA TYR A 695 20.94 43.27 26.38
C TYR A 695 20.96 41.77 26.05
N LEU A 696 19.83 41.20 25.63
CA LEU A 696 19.71 39.79 25.28
C LEU A 696 20.52 39.47 24.01
N LEU A 697 20.48 40.34 23.00
CA LEU A 697 21.28 40.18 21.77
C LEU A 697 22.78 40.10 22.09
N THR A 698 23.27 40.97 22.97
CA THR A 698 24.68 40.96 23.40
C THR A 698 25.03 39.70 24.19
N LYS A 699 24.12 39.22 25.05
CA LYS A 699 24.37 38.04 25.88
C LYS A 699 24.32 36.73 25.11
N ILE A 700 23.32 36.58 24.24
CA ILE A 700 23.16 35.39 23.41
C ILE A 700 24.33 35.28 22.43
N SER A 701 24.70 36.36 21.74
CA SER A 701 25.85 36.37 20.81
C SER A 701 27.20 36.08 21.48
N GLN A 702 27.41 36.50 22.73
CA GLN A 702 28.61 36.16 23.51
C GLN A 702 28.65 34.68 23.90
N ALA A 703 27.49 34.06 24.15
CA ALA A 703 27.38 32.64 24.45
C ALA A 703 27.61 31.79 23.19
N THR A 704 27.05 32.17 22.04
CA THR A 704 27.25 31.46 20.76
C THR A 704 28.73 31.46 20.35
N ASN A 705 29.41 32.60 20.42
CA ASN A 705 30.84 32.70 20.08
C ASN A 705 31.76 31.88 21.00
N ARG A 706 31.37 31.65 22.27
CA ARG A 706 32.15 30.78 23.19
C ARG A 706 32.04 29.30 22.81
N ASN A 707 30.88 28.86 22.32
CA ASN A 707 30.69 27.49 21.84
C ASN A 707 31.44 27.26 20.52
N ASP A 708 31.42 28.22 19.58
CA ASP A 708 32.18 28.16 18.33
C ASP A 708 33.72 28.16 18.54
N LEU A 709 34.21 28.85 19.58
CA LEU A 709 35.63 28.86 19.95
C LEU A 709 36.10 27.56 20.63
N GLN A 710 35.21 26.84 21.32
CA GLN A 710 35.54 25.51 21.85
C GLN A 710 35.59 24.45 20.74
N ASP A 711 34.69 24.51 19.75
CA ASP A 711 34.70 23.62 18.59
C ASP A 711 35.90 23.85 17.65
N THR A 712 36.43 25.08 17.58
CA THR A 712 37.65 25.38 16.82
C THR A 712 38.97 25.13 17.58
N SER A 713 38.91 24.92 18.91
CA SER A 713 40.10 24.70 19.75
C SER A 713 40.67 23.27 19.72
N LEU A 714 39.94 22.30 19.16
CA LEU A 714 40.44 20.92 18.92
C LEU A 714 41.15 20.75 17.57
N GLY A 715 41.23 21.80 16.73
CA GLY A 715 41.86 21.77 15.41
C GLY A 715 43.07 22.69 15.20
N SER A 716 43.46 23.54 16.15
CA SER A 716 44.40 24.66 15.90
C SER A 716 45.82 24.49 16.43
N SER A 717 46.22 23.34 16.99
CA SER A 717 47.58 23.14 17.52
C SER A 717 48.67 22.82 16.46
N LYS A 718 48.41 23.06 15.16
CA LYS A 718 49.41 22.84 14.08
C LYS A 718 49.56 23.96 13.04
N LEU A 719 48.95 25.13 13.23
CA LEU A 719 48.98 26.22 12.22
C LEU A 719 49.58 27.54 12.71
N GLN A 720 50.45 27.50 13.72
CA GLN A 720 51.12 28.69 14.26
C GLN A 720 52.65 28.72 14.05
N SER A 721 53.17 28.05 13.01
CA SER A 721 54.60 28.09 12.67
C SER A 721 54.94 28.38 11.20
N LEU A 722 54.00 28.81 10.36
CA LEU A 722 54.25 29.05 8.93
C LEU A 722 53.77 30.41 8.38
N ALA A 723 53.29 31.32 9.22
CA ALA A 723 52.88 32.66 8.79
C ALA A 723 53.80 33.76 9.33
N SER A 724 55.10 33.64 9.04
CA SER A 724 56.05 34.75 9.17
C SER A 724 56.97 34.71 7.96
N ASN A 725 56.46 35.15 6.81
CA ASN A 725 57.20 35.67 5.66
C ASN A 725 56.21 35.88 4.52
N LEU A 726 55.75 37.13 4.34
CA LEU A 726 55.55 37.80 3.06
C LEU A 726 54.83 39.12 3.33
N SER A 727 55.66 40.15 3.41
CA SER A 727 55.31 41.55 3.41
C SER A 727 54.78 42.00 2.04
N THR A 728 53.80 42.90 2.08
CA THR A 728 53.59 44.06 1.19
C THR A 728 53.71 43.88 -0.33
N GLU A 729 52.61 44.11 -1.06
CA GLU A 729 52.52 45.21 -2.06
C GLU A 729 51.11 45.34 -2.70
N ASN A 730 50.57 46.57 -2.56
CA ASN A 730 49.89 47.41 -3.56
C ASN A 730 48.50 47.11 -4.19
N CYS A 731 47.74 48.22 -4.21
CA CYS A 731 46.80 48.74 -5.22
C CYS A 731 45.35 48.23 -5.23
N THR A 732 44.36 48.99 -4.70
CA THR A 732 43.68 50.24 -5.16
C THR A 732 42.39 49.99 -5.96
N CYS A 733 41.26 50.44 -5.38
CA CYS A 733 40.21 51.27 -5.97
C CYS A 733 39.41 50.73 -7.20
N LEU A 734 38.07 50.57 -7.10
CA LEU A 734 37.05 51.63 -7.32
C LEU A 734 35.63 51.06 -7.56
N ASN A 735 34.66 51.83 -7.05
CA ASN A 735 33.22 51.81 -7.30
C ASN A 735 32.83 52.14 -8.75
N SER A 736 31.68 51.61 -9.20
CA SER A 736 30.78 52.15 -10.27
C SER A 736 29.43 51.41 -10.16
N ILE A 737 28.41 51.88 -9.42
CA ILE A 737 27.25 52.70 -9.82
C ILE A 737 26.55 52.31 -11.15
N ASN A 738 25.29 51.86 -10.99
CA ASN A 738 24.04 52.01 -11.78
C ASN A 738 24.08 52.18 -13.31
N GLN A 739 23.11 51.57 -14.00
CA GLN A 739 22.08 52.28 -14.78
C GLN A 739 20.94 51.36 -15.30
N TYR A 740 19.69 51.83 -15.09
CA TYR A 740 18.41 51.69 -15.84
C TYR A 740 17.98 50.34 -16.46
N GLY A 741 16.76 49.80 -16.29
CA GLY A 741 15.40 50.34 -16.45
C GLY A 741 14.71 49.51 -17.58
N GLY A 742 13.44 49.11 -17.63
CA GLY A 742 12.22 49.35 -16.86
C GLY A 742 11.02 48.57 -17.47
N CYS A 743 9.93 48.53 -16.71
CA CYS A 743 8.49 48.42 -17.07
C CYS A 743 7.90 47.26 -17.90
N GLY A 744 6.82 46.69 -17.33
CA GLY A 744 5.77 45.94 -18.02
C GLY A 744 4.67 45.47 -17.05
N SER A 745 3.80 46.40 -16.62
CA SER A 745 2.64 46.15 -15.75
C SER A 745 1.38 45.83 -16.56
N SER A 746 0.61 44.83 -16.14
CA SER A 746 -0.83 44.73 -16.45
C SER A 746 -1.59 44.09 -15.29
N SER A 747 -2.39 44.93 -14.63
CA SER A 747 -3.35 44.65 -13.57
C SER A 747 -4.61 43.96 -14.08
N GLY A 748 -5.13 42.98 -13.33
CA GLY A 748 -6.47 42.42 -13.49
C GLY A 748 -7.06 42.03 -12.13
N ASN A 749 -7.95 42.88 -11.62
CA ASN A 749 -8.75 42.66 -10.41
C ASN A 749 -9.85 41.62 -10.68
N SER A 750 -10.05 40.68 -9.75
CA SER A 750 -11.37 40.12 -9.46
C SER A 750 -11.39 39.52 -8.05
N ALA A 751 -11.96 40.28 -7.11
CA ALA A 751 -12.34 39.79 -5.79
C ALA A 751 -13.63 38.97 -5.92
N GLY A 752 -13.58 37.69 -5.53
CA GLY A 752 -14.73 36.80 -5.43
C GLY A 752 -14.84 36.28 -4.00
N ALA A 753 -15.93 36.66 -3.33
CA ALA A 753 -16.29 36.22 -1.99
C ALA A 753 -16.61 34.71 -1.95
N LEU A 754 -16.07 34.00 -0.97
CA LEU A 754 -16.43 32.61 -0.64
C LEU A 754 -17.41 32.62 0.55
N PRO A 755 -18.52 31.86 0.49
CA PRO A 755 -19.47 31.78 1.58
C PRO A 755 -19.01 30.82 2.68
N SER A 756 -19.25 31.23 3.92
CA SER A 756 -19.09 30.48 5.16
C SER A 756 -19.93 29.20 5.18
N VAL A 757 -19.28 28.05 5.33
CA VAL A 757 -19.95 26.77 5.60
C VAL A 757 -20.02 26.56 7.11
N ASN A 758 -21.25 26.51 7.62
CA ASN A 758 -21.60 26.15 9.00
C ASN A 758 -21.26 24.67 9.25
N ILE A 759 -20.39 24.40 10.22
CA ILE A 759 -20.15 23.06 10.77
C ILE A 759 -21.08 22.90 11.99
N PRO A 760 -22.02 21.94 12.03
CA PRO A 760 -22.78 21.67 13.24
C PRO A 760 -21.89 20.97 14.28
N SER A 761 -21.91 21.48 15.50
CA SER A 761 -21.33 20.89 16.69
C SER A 761 -21.95 19.51 16.98
N VAL A 762 -21.14 18.45 16.92
CA VAL A 762 -21.51 17.12 17.42
C VAL A 762 -21.01 17.01 18.87
N PRO A 763 -21.83 16.60 19.84
CA PRO A 763 -21.42 16.53 21.24
C PRO A 763 -20.43 15.40 21.48
N LEU A 764 -19.33 15.71 22.17
CA LEU A 764 -18.44 14.74 22.82
C LEU A 764 -19.26 13.88 23.78
N ILE A 765 -19.44 12.60 23.46
CA ILE A 765 -19.83 11.59 24.45
C ILE A 765 -18.53 10.98 24.98
N ILE A 766 -18.17 11.42 26.18
CA ILE A 766 -17.11 10.82 26.99
C ILE A 766 -17.68 9.52 27.59
N LEU A 767 -17.25 8.36 27.11
CA LEU A 767 -17.49 7.08 27.79
C LEU A 767 -16.25 6.68 28.58
N TYR A 768 -16.37 6.80 29.90
CA TYR A 768 -15.43 6.25 30.87
C TYR A 768 -15.45 4.72 30.83
N GLY A 769 -14.24 4.15 30.76
CA GLY A 769 -13.79 2.84 31.24
C GLY A 769 -14.78 1.68 31.40
N LEU A 770 -14.55 0.62 30.61
CA LEU A 770 -14.70 -0.75 31.07
C LEU A 770 -13.45 -1.55 30.65
N LYS A 771 -12.68 -1.98 31.66
CA LYS A 771 -11.72 -3.07 31.56
C LYS A 771 -12.53 -4.35 31.40
N ASP A 772 -12.31 -5.12 30.34
CA ASP A 772 -12.41 -6.57 30.46
C ASP A 772 -11.67 -7.28 29.31
N ASP A 773 -10.78 -8.18 29.73
CA ASP A 773 -10.00 -9.09 28.91
C ASP A 773 -10.91 -10.15 28.31
N SER A 774 -11.32 -10.01 27.04
CA SER A 774 -11.99 -11.08 26.28
C SER A 774 -12.01 -10.81 24.77
N PHE A 775 -10.85 -10.74 24.11
CA PHE A 775 -10.77 -10.89 22.64
C PHE A 775 -9.54 -11.72 22.27
N LYS A 776 -9.67 -13.04 22.45
CA LYS A 776 -8.85 -14.07 21.80
C LYS A 776 -9.81 -15.04 21.13
N LEU A 777 -10.12 -14.80 19.86
CA LEU A 777 -10.50 -15.81 18.85
C LEU A 777 -10.99 -15.09 17.59
N LEU A 778 -10.06 -14.84 16.67
CA LEU A 778 -10.21 -14.86 15.20
C LEU A 778 -8.96 -14.18 14.60
N LEU A 779 -7.90 -14.98 14.48
CA LEU A 779 -6.78 -14.80 13.57
C LEU A 779 -6.70 -16.06 12.73
#